data_AF-A0A1S1EJF7-F1
#
_entry.id   AF-A0A1S1EJF7-F1
#
_cell.length_a   1.000
_cell.length_b   1.000
_cell.length_c   1.000
_cell.angle_alpha   90.00
_cell.angle_beta   90.00
_cell.angle_gamma   90.00
#
_symmetry.space_group_name_H-M   'P 1'
#
loop_
_entity.id
_entity.type
_entity.pdbx_description
1 polymer ?
#
loop_
_entity_poly.entity_id
_entity_poly.type
_entity_poly.pdbx_seq_one_letter_code
_entity_poly.pdbx_strand_id
1 'polypeptide(L)'
;MSLPGNGRVRTKRITAVATVLALAGGAAEIPLGPAGSVAHAQIAPTQQPGISFGSVNNLNGDWEASVFFESAMTVRTVSIDFVPPDSDNPKEEAPADDPVFTRIPEVAEYRVDHMKRSQVIASYDVTARRTQSTSTSGHPSIRITYELPGVQVGQGERLALFAPGKGTQYPTPLRGGGARFTRPTVNGDIRGSVTMHDATEAEYKQTMVEVRQGAETFTSPVQPDGSYEIALPSPSGTMTINVVPPAGFVTPEPKTWEANEGLAAPDFDVYPITVSGTLLDTNRTPVQGATVRVAGLTATTDQDGNFTVTKVPAGTRAVVIGDTERTRGKTVPGVSVSDQRDNRIEDITVETKPQFGTVSGRVTDPDGSGVAGVTVKADTVTGVTDANGYYSIAQVPVGGTTVSVVADTVPTGFSVDGPFDRNVSTSGVSVVDFSTTRETGTVSGRVLGPDSKGVAGVTVTAGGLSARTDAEGKYSIAGVPTGTTTIEVTASPTQYLRPAPQQKNVTVNGVEVDFPLALKPTPTPKPSPTPKPTPKPTTSAPTPTPTTSALPSTSAPAPKPSPTTPKLTTAKPTPTQEPSPTPTPTPKPLPTFTTATPAPTTQPPAPTVGSVAGKVTDPTGKPVPGATVTARDANGKESTAQVAKDGTFRLNDLPPGDYTVTVGVPTGHVAPPPANVTVKAGEQVQLPGFVVNPDKPKAQFNWDRVVVKPGQTQVTAPTRTGDTTTPPNFRTSAVTQIKPDGTTTQLPAEESWISVEGDGTVVARPPRNTAPGEYRVEVQDDSGETHTITVEVDEPTPMAQQHEVRFPLIPVPAGATRQAGRPRATVTDGPFVYADRRLPEGTRFEVDPAYADWVRVDNNGRLTFTPPKDAAPGIREIPVKVTFPDGSSRTYIAEVEIGDPLLADTIELGYEEGLSVRPGEGITVLRTGAAVLPEGTTFEVDRSQPLGDWVVIVDEHTGNLRVFAPQHGEVKVPVIAYFADGSSAKLTASVRVSTSSALSAAHSPSYADVSAAPGGTATVKLRGSVPAGTTFAVVDGGGLRNVGVDKQTGALKIELPADAQLDTPYTVTVRVRYADGSTEEITAQVTAASEAARFIPRAAGVTAEIGEAATVRTGLNHNAKLAEFDHDGWQVFYDRATGELTAKPNSDVPVGTVLKVPMKVTFPDGSTKIVEYAFTATDSPTPAAKQNGTSSGSSVSAGWIAVVLGLLAMIAGVGWAAFLNQDAIRAQLKHYGF
;
A
#
# COMPACT_ATOMS: atom_id res chain seq x y z
N MET A 1 -1.08 -30.45 -66.24
CA MET A 1 -1.60 -31.09 -67.47
C MET A 1 -3.12 -31.00 -67.49
N SER A 2 -3.79 -31.33 -68.60
CA SER A 2 -5.14 -30.81 -68.92
C SER A 2 -6.35 -31.75 -68.60
N LEU A 3 -7.54 -31.20 -68.85
CA LEU A 3 -8.95 -31.71 -68.81
C LEU A 3 -9.21 -32.97 -69.70
N PRO A 4 -10.42 -33.61 -69.78
CA PRO A 4 -11.79 -33.30 -69.25
C PRO A 4 -12.47 -34.50 -68.49
N GLY A 5 -13.78 -34.60 -68.18
CA GLY A 5 -14.94 -33.67 -68.15
C GLY A 5 -16.33 -34.29 -68.51
N ASN A 6 -17.44 -33.74 -67.95
CA ASN A 6 -18.89 -33.91 -68.27
C ASN A 6 -19.66 -35.26 -68.08
N GLY A 7 -20.65 -35.29 -67.15
CA GLY A 7 -22.09 -35.41 -67.55
C GLY A 7 -23.06 -36.51 -67.00
N ARG A 8 -24.07 -36.11 -66.17
CA ARG A 8 -25.54 -36.50 -66.21
C ARG A 8 -25.98 -37.97 -65.86
N VAL A 9 -27.19 -38.37 -65.37
CA VAL A 9 -28.48 -37.73 -64.94
C VAL A 9 -29.53 -38.71 -64.26
N ARG A 10 -30.45 -38.20 -63.37
CA ARG A 10 -31.80 -38.72 -62.88
C ARG A 10 -31.91 -40.02 -62.02
N THR A 11 -32.85 -40.14 -61.06
CA THR A 11 -34.32 -40.45 -61.23
C THR A 11 -35.22 -40.02 -60.00
N LYS A 12 -36.43 -40.59 -59.76
CA LYS A 12 -37.63 -39.99 -59.08
C LYS A 12 -38.05 -40.56 -57.68
N ARG A 13 -39.02 -39.86 -57.02
CA ARG A 13 -39.73 -40.14 -55.73
C ARG A 13 -40.80 -41.27 -55.74
N ILE A 14 -41.15 -41.80 -54.55
CA ILE A 14 -42.49 -42.32 -54.10
C ILE A 14 -42.73 -41.87 -52.61
N THR A 15 -43.93 -42.11 -52.01
CA THR A 15 -44.51 -41.40 -50.83
C THR A 15 -45.21 -42.36 -49.81
N ALA A 16 -45.56 -41.84 -48.61
CA ALA A 16 -46.60 -42.31 -47.63
C ALA A 16 -46.23 -43.37 -46.55
N VAL A 17 -46.83 -43.47 -45.34
CA VAL A 17 -47.43 -42.50 -44.35
C VAL A 17 -47.78 -43.22 -43.00
N ALA A 18 -48.02 -42.48 -41.90
CA ALA A 18 -48.73 -42.83 -40.62
C ALA A 18 -48.01 -43.52 -39.41
N THR A 19 -48.00 -42.79 -38.27
CA THR A 19 -48.50 -43.09 -36.88
C THR A 19 -48.58 -44.53 -36.32
N VAL A 20 -48.43 -44.85 -35.01
CA VAL A 20 -48.39 -44.11 -33.71
C VAL A 20 -47.47 -44.84 -32.69
N LEU A 21 -46.68 -44.14 -31.85
CA LEU A 21 -46.55 -44.38 -30.39
C LEU A 21 -45.85 -43.20 -29.69
N ALA A 22 -45.83 -43.16 -28.35
CA ALA A 22 -45.41 -42.00 -27.54
C ALA A 22 -44.65 -42.39 -26.26
N LEU A 23 -44.25 -41.37 -25.48
CA LEU A 23 -43.61 -41.38 -24.15
C LEU A 23 -42.08 -41.54 -24.10
N ALA A 24 -41.51 -41.08 -22.98
CA ALA A 24 -40.08 -40.97 -22.63
C ALA A 24 -39.23 -40.05 -23.52
N GLY A 25 -38.96 -38.83 -23.02
CA GLY A 25 -37.91 -37.97 -23.57
C GLY A 25 -36.53 -38.48 -23.14
N GLY A 26 -35.60 -38.62 -24.09
CA GLY A 26 -34.28 -39.21 -23.85
C GLY A 26 -33.45 -39.34 -25.13
N ALA A 27 -33.18 -38.21 -25.79
CA ALA A 27 -32.34 -38.18 -26.98
C ALA A 27 -30.86 -38.27 -26.60
N ALA A 28 -30.32 -39.48 -26.54
CA ALA A 28 -28.87 -39.69 -26.49
C ALA A 28 -28.25 -39.44 -27.88
N GLU A 29 -27.20 -38.65 -27.96
CA GLU A 29 -26.48 -38.42 -29.22
C GLU A 29 -25.66 -39.66 -29.61
N ILE A 30 -25.79 -40.08 -30.87
CA ILE A 30 -24.98 -41.14 -31.48
C ILE A 30 -24.00 -40.49 -32.45
N PRO A 31 -22.67 -40.54 -32.21
CA PRO A 31 -21.70 -39.99 -33.16
C PRO A 31 -21.58 -40.90 -34.38
N LEU A 32 -21.86 -40.36 -35.57
CA LEU A 32 -21.59 -41.03 -36.85
C LEU A 32 -20.29 -40.49 -37.48
N GLY A 33 -19.49 -41.41 -38.03
CA GLY A 33 -18.12 -41.15 -38.45
C GLY A 33 -17.95 -40.35 -39.76
N PRO A 34 -16.70 -39.96 -40.08
CA PRO A 34 -16.43 -38.92 -41.07
C PRO A 34 -16.39 -39.42 -42.52
N ALA A 35 -17.45 -39.18 -43.31
CA ALA A 35 -17.37 -39.12 -44.78
C ALA A 35 -18.56 -38.35 -45.40
N GLY A 36 -18.26 -37.27 -46.14
CA GLY A 36 -19.22 -36.57 -47.01
C GLY A 36 -19.80 -35.28 -46.42
N SER A 37 -19.65 -34.19 -47.17
CA SER A 37 -20.21 -32.88 -46.83
C SER A 37 -21.72 -32.84 -47.10
N VAL A 38 -22.52 -32.88 -46.03
CA VAL A 38 -23.95 -32.58 -46.06
C VAL A 38 -24.14 -31.14 -45.56
N ALA A 39 -25.04 -30.37 -46.18
CA ALA A 39 -25.36 -29.03 -45.69
C ALA A 39 -26.03 -29.12 -44.31
N HIS A 40 -25.61 -28.27 -43.36
CA HIS A 40 -26.24 -28.17 -42.04
C HIS A 40 -27.73 -27.83 -42.21
N ALA A 41 -28.59 -28.74 -41.80
CA ALA A 41 -30.03 -28.49 -41.74
C ALA A 41 -30.30 -27.59 -40.54
N GLN A 42 -30.66 -26.32 -40.79
CA GLN A 42 -31.17 -25.44 -39.74
C GLN A 42 -32.39 -26.10 -39.09
N ILE A 43 -32.42 -26.14 -37.76
CA ILE A 43 -33.57 -26.65 -37.00
C ILE A 43 -34.77 -25.76 -37.33
N ALA A 44 -35.81 -26.33 -37.93
CA ALA A 44 -37.02 -25.60 -38.27
C ALA A 44 -37.72 -25.13 -36.98
N PRO A 45 -37.85 -23.82 -36.72
CA PRO A 45 -38.39 -23.35 -35.46
C PRO A 45 -39.92 -23.47 -35.44
N THR A 46 -40.46 -23.78 -34.27
CA THR A 46 -41.91 -23.75 -34.01
C THR A 46 -42.47 -22.36 -34.27
N GLN A 47 -43.49 -22.23 -35.12
CA GLN A 47 -44.13 -20.93 -35.40
C GLN A 47 -45.04 -20.47 -34.24
N GLN A 48 -45.30 -19.16 -34.16
CA GLN A 48 -46.30 -18.62 -33.25
C GLN A 48 -47.71 -19.11 -33.69
N PRO A 49 -48.56 -19.63 -32.78
CA PRO A 49 -49.89 -20.10 -33.14
C PRO A 49 -50.72 -19.04 -33.90
N GLY A 50 -51.27 -19.43 -35.05
CA GLY A 50 -52.02 -18.54 -35.94
C GLY A 50 -51.18 -17.81 -36.99
N ILE A 51 -49.85 -17.87 -36.94
CA ILE A 51 -48.95 -17.41 -38.01
C ILE A 51 -48.48 -18.63 -38.83
N SER A 52 -48.45 -18.48 -40.15
CA SER A 52 -48.01 -19.51 -41.09
C SER A 52 -46.48 -19.44 -41.33
N PHE A 53 -45.99 -18.32 -41.87
CA PHE A 53 -44.58 -18.02 -42.09
C PHE A 53 -44.37 -16.53 -42.44
N GLY A 54 -43.10 -16.12 -42.61
CA GLY A 54 -42.74 -14.84 -43.22
C GLY A 54 -41.97 -14.99 -44.54
N SER A 55 -42.16 -14.09 -45.51
CA SER A 55 -41.36 -14.01 -46.75
C SER A 55 -40.75 -12.62 -46.97
N VAL A 56 -39.45 -12.55 -47.27
CA VAL A 56 -38.81 -11.32 -47.78
C VAL A 56 -38.56 -11.49 -49.28
N ASN A 57 -38.97 -10.51 -50.06
CA ASN A 57 -38.86 -10.53 -51.52
C ASN A 57 -38.13 -9.26 -51.99
N ASN A 58 -37.12 -9.41 -52.86
CA ASN A 58 -36.55 -8.26 -53.57
C ASN A 58 -37.44 -7.93 -54.79
N LEU A 59 -38.01 -6.73 -54.82
CA LEU A 59 -38.91 -6.25 -55.85
C LEU A 59 -38.24 -5.10 -56.62
N ASN A 60 -37.58 -5.42 -57.72
CA ASN A 60 -36.83 -4.51 -58.62
C ASN A 60 -35.64 -3.73 -58.00
N GLY A 61 -35.51 -3.76 -56.68
CA GLY A 61 -34.46 -3.12 -55.90
C GLY A 61 -34.86 -2.94 -54.45
N ASP A 62 -36.13 -2.62 -54.23
CA ASP A 62 -36.74 -2.48 -52.92
C ASP A 62 -37.05 -3.86 -52.31
N TRP A 63 -37.38 -3.92 -51.03
CA TRP A 63 -37.77 -5.17 -50.37
C TRP A 63 -39.16 -5.12 -49.74
N GLU A 64 -39.87 -6.23 -49.89
CA GLU A 64 -41.17 -6.51 -49.30
C GLU A 64 -40.99 -7.57 -48.21
N ALA A 65 -41.30 -7.24 -46.95
CA ALA A 65 -41.35 -8.19 -45.83
C ALA A 65 -42.79 -8.51 -45.47
N SER A 66 -43.21 -9.77 -45.71
CA SER A 66 -44.57 -10.24 -45.49
C SER A 66 -44.69 -11.21 -44.32
N VAL A 67 -45.78 -11.10 -43.56
CA VAL A 67 -46.21 -12.08 -42.54
C VAL A 67 -47.56 -12.67 -42.96
N PHE A 68 -47.68 -14.00 -43.00
CA PHE A 68 -48.88 -14.73 -43.45
C PHE A 68 -49.63 -15.35 -42.27
N PHE A 69 -50.95 -15.21 -42.26
CA PHE A 69 -51.79 -15.63 -41.14
C PHE A 69 -52.61 -16.90 -41.44
N GLU A 70 -52.54 -17.86 -40.53
CA GLU A 70 -53.23 -19.15 -40.60
C GLU A 70 -54.50 -19.21 -39.75
N SER A 71 -54.73 -18.20 -38.91
CA SER A 71 -55.97 -17.99 -38.14
C SER A 71 -56.29 -16.51 -38.02
N ALA A 72 -57.54 -16.16 -37.70
CA ALA A 72 -57.93 -14.76 -37.54
C ALA A 72 -57.41 -14.19 -36.21
N MET A 73 -56.85 -12.98 -36.23
CA MET A 73 -56.36 -12.29 -35.03
C MET A 73 -56.36 -10.75 -35.19
N THR A 74 -56.29 -10.04 -34.07
CA THR A 74 -56.05 -8.59 -34.04
C THR A 74 -54.55 -8.32 -33.98
N VAL A 75 -54.01 -7.55 -34.91
CA VAL A 75 -52.58 -7.19 -35.01
C VAL A 75 -52.36 -5.76 -34.52
N ARG A 76 -51.57 -5.61 -33.46
CA ARG A 76 -51.13 -4.33 -32.89
C ARG A 76 -49.64 -4.08 -33.09
N THR A 77 -48.80 -5.10 -32.99
CA THR A 77 -47.36 -4.97 -33.28
C THR A 77 -46.88 -6.14 -34.13
N VAL A 78 -45.84 -5.90 -34.95
CA VAL A 78 -45.18 -6.92 -35.76
C VAL A 78 -43.66 -6.70 -35.67
N SER A 79 -42.92 -7.74 -35.32
CA SER A 79 -41.45 -7.79 -35.38
C SER A 79 -40.99 -8.79 -36.43
N ILE A 80 -39.99 -8.43 -37.22
CA ILE A 80 -39.47 -9.23 -38.33
C ILE A 80 -37.93 -9.25 -38.30
N ASP A 81 -37.34 -10.44 -38.12
CA ASP A 81 -35.90 -10.63 -37.90
C ASP A 81 -35.21 -11.22 -39.15
N PHE A 82 -34.35 -10.44 -39.83
CA PHE A 82 -33.63 -10.89 -41.04
C PHE A 82 -32.11 -10.77 -40.93
N VAL A 83 -31.39 -11.67 -41.61
CA VAL A 83 -29.93 -11.67 -41.71
C VAL A 83 -29.51 -11.06 -43.06
N PRO A 84 -28.63 -10.04 -43.10
CA PRO A 84 -28.14 -9.45 -44.35
C PRO A 84 -27.22 -10.38 -45.18
N PRO A 85 -27.14 -10.22 -46.51
CA PRO A 85 -26.26 -11.04 -47.37
C PRO A 85 -24.85 -10.48 -47.55
N ASP A 86 -23.94 -11.37 -47.93
CA ASP A 86 -22.56 -11.12 -48.40
C ASP A 86 -21.59 -10.44 -47.41
N SER A 87 -21.19 -11.21 -46.40
CA SER A 87 -19.74 -11.43 -46.14
C SER A 87 -19.19 -12.50 -47.11
N ASP A 88 -17.88 -12.55 -47.38
CA ASP A 88 -17.29 -13.38 -48.47
C ASP A 88 -16.63 -14.72 -48.04
N ASN A 89 -17.43 -15.53 -47.38
CA ASN A 89 -17.37 -17.00 -47.26
C ASN A 89 -16.45 -17.65 -46.20
N PRO A 90 -17.04 -18.22 -45.13
CA PRO A 90 -18.19 -17.76 -44.35
C PRO A 90 -18.68 -16.32 -44.62
N LYS A 91 -19.87 -16.00 -45.18
CA LYS A 91 -21.05 -16.76 -45.68
C LYS A 91 -21.64 -17.82 -44.74
N GLU A 92 -22.77 -17.61 -44.06
CA GLU A 92 -23.76 -16.52 -44.20
C GLU A 92 -24.07 -15.91 -42.83
N GLU A 93 -23.01 -15.59 -42.10
CA GLU A 93 -23.04 -14.75 -40.90
C GLU A 93 -22.39 -13.40 -41.20
N ALA A 94 -23.03 -12.33 -40.73
CA ALA A 94 -22.46 -10.98 -40.70
C ALA A 94 -21.98 -10.69 -39.26
N PRO A 95 -20.76 -10.14 -39.05
CA PRO A 95 -20.28 -9.74 -37.73
C PRO A 95 -21.26 -8.78 -37.02
N ALA A 96 -21.35 -8.85 -35.69
CA ALA A 96 -22.27 -7.99 -34.92
C ALA A 96 -21.95 -6.48 -35.07
N ASP A 97 -20.72 -6.15 -35.45
CA ASP A 97 -20.22 -4.80 -35.75
C ASP A 97 -20.28 -4.42 -37.24
N ASP A 98 -20.83 -5.27 -38.13
CA ASP A 98 -20.89 -4.98 -39.56
C ASP A 98 -21.69 -3.68 -39.82
N PRO A 99 -21.12 -2.69 -40.55
CA PRO A 99 -21.81 -1.43 -40.84
C PRO A 99 -23.08 -1.59 -41.68
N VAL A 100 -23.45 -2.79 -42.13
CA VAL A 100 -24.80 -3.10 -42.67
C VAL A 100 -25.89 -2.97 -41.60
N PHE A 101 -25.61 -3.31 -40.34
CA PHE A 101 -26.58 -3.22 -39.24
C PHE A 101 -26.93 -1.77 -38.88
N THR A 102 -26.01 -0.81 -39.09
CA THR A 102 -26.20 0.61 -38.78
C THR A 102 -26.81 1.43 -39.93
N ARG A 103 -26.87 0.86 -41.15
CA ARG A 103 -27.35 1.53 -42.38
C ARG A 103 -28.85 1.77 -42.45
N ILE A 104 -29.65 1.00 -41.71
CA ILE A 104 -31.04 1.37 -41.43
C ILE A 104 -31.03 2.34 -40.24
N PRO A 105 -31.70 3.50 -40.31
CA PRO A 105 -31.89 4.35 -39.14
C PRO A 105 -32.55 3.58 -37.99
N GLU A 106 -32.29 3.97 -36.75
CA GLU A 106 -32.93 3.35 -35.57
C GLU A 106 -34.46 3.50 -35.60
N VAL A 107 -34.97 4.56 -36.24
CA VAL A 107 -36.39 4.84 -36.44
C VAL A 107 -36.59 5.33 -37.89
N ALA A 108 -37.52 4.71 -38.63
CA ALA A 108 -37.84 5.09 -40.02
C ALA A 108 -39.31 4.81 -40.37
N GLU A 109 -39.86 5.54 -41.34
CA GLU A 109 -41.23 5.36 -41.82
C GLU A 109 -41.29 4.38 -43.01
N TYR A 110 -42.29 3.50 -43.00
CA TYR A 110 -42.52 2.48 -44.02
C TYR A 110 -44.02 2.32 -44.31
N ARG A 111 -44.36 1.83 -45.51
CA ARG A 111 -45.75 1.47 -45.85
C ARG A 111 -45.98 -0.02 -45.62
N VAL A 112 -47.07 -0.37 -44.94
CA VAL A 112 -47.55 -1.74 -44.73
C VAL A 112 -48.88 -1.93 -45.44
N ASP A 113 -48.90 -2.80 -46.46
CA ASP A 113 -50.13 -3.17 -47.16
C ASP A 113 -50.73 -4.43 -46.53
N HIS A 114 -51.98 -4.34 -46.08
CA HIS A 114 -52.80 -5.50 -45.71
C HIS A 114 -53.42 -6.08 -46.98
N MET A 115 -53.18 -7.37 -47.23
CA MET A 115 -53.49 -8.03 -48.49
C MET A 115 -54.27 -9.31 -48.32
N LYS A 116 -55.29 -9.48 -49.17
CA LYS A 116 -56.05 -10.72 -49.34
C LYS A 116 -55.68 -11.31 -50.69
N ARG A 117 -54.92 -12.42 -50.69
CA ARG A 117 -54.23 -12.95 -51.89
C ARG A 117 -53.33 -11.86 -52.51
N SER A 118 -53.55 -11.50 -53.78
CA SER A 118 -52.77 -10.49 -54.51
C SER A 118 -53.37 -9.07 -54.47
N GLN A 119 -54.49 -8.87 -53.76
CA GLN A 119 -55.15 -7.57 -53.68
C GLN A 119 -54.85 -6.88 -52.34
N VAL A 120 -54.40 -5.63 -52.41
CA VAL A 120 -54.33 -4.72 -51.25
C VAL A 120 -55.77 -4.34 -50.85
N ILE A 121 -56.09 -4.48 -49.57
CA ILE A 121 -57.39 -4.15 -48.97
C ILE A 121 -57.32 -2.99 -47.99
N ALA A 122 -56.14 -2.73 -47.41
CA ALA A 122 -55.80 -1.49 -46.70
C ALA A 122 -54.30 -1.24 -46.77
N SER A 123 -53.87 0.01 -46.59
CA SER A 123 -52.46 0.40 -46.45
C SER A 123 -52.32 1.27 -45.20
N TYR A 124 -51.20 1.12 -44.50
CA TYR A 124 -50.86 1.84 -43.28
C TYR A 124 -49.45 2.40 -43.41
N ASP A 125 -49.27 3.69 -43.21
CA ASP A 125 -47.95 4.27 -43.00
C ASP A 125 -47.59 4.07 -41.52
N VAL A 126 -46.44 3.44 -41.25
CA VAL A 126 -46.02 3.05 -39.91
C VAL A 126 -44.60 3.54 -39.63
N THR A 127 -44.38 4.02 -38.41
CA THR A 127 -43.03 4.22 -37.90
C THR A 127 -42.51 2.88 -37.38
N ALA A 128 -41.46 2.34 -38.00
CA ALA A 128 -40.77 1.15 -37.53
C ALA A 128 -39.46 1.52 -36.81
N ARG A 129 -39.09 0.70 -35.82
CA ARG A 129 -37.82 0.76 -35.11
C ARG A 129 -36.93 -0.41 -35.51
N ARG A 130 -35.62 -0.15 -35.57
CA ARG A 130 -34.57 -1.12 -35.90
C ARG A 130 -33.72 -1.41 -34.67
N THR A 131 -33.80 -2.63 -34.16
CA THR A 131 -32.87 -3.16 -33.16
C THR A 131 -31.96 -4.21 -33.77
N GLN A 132 -30.78 -4.42 -33.16
CA GLN A 132 -30.05 -5.66 -33.36
C GLN A 132 -30.75 -6.79 -32.60
N SER A 133 -30.65 -8.00 -33.09
CA SER A 133 -31.20 -9.20 -32.46
C SER A 133 -30.33 -10.41 -32.78
N THR A 134 -30.65 -11.55 -32.15
CA THR A 134 -29.98 -12.83 -32.41
C THR A 134 -30.98 -13.81 -32.98
N SER A 135 -30.63 -14.41 -34.11
CA SER A 135 -31.46 -15.41 -34.80
C SER A 135 -31.58 -16.70 -33.98
N THR A 136 -32.60 -17.51 -34.24
CA THR A 136 -32.78 -18.82 -33.55
C THR A 136 -31.65 -19.83 -33.80
N SER A 137 -30.72 -19.56 -34.73
CA SER A 137 -29.47 -20.34 -34.90
C SER A 137 -28.21 -19.61 -34.40
N GLY A 138 -28.35 -18.53 -33.63
CA GLY A 138 -27.26 -17.84 -32.93
C GLY A 138 -26.61 -16.67 -33.69
N HIS A 139 -27.09 -16.32 -34.88
CA HIS A 139 -26.45 -15.33 -35.75
C HIS A 139 -26.99 -13.90 -35.54
N PRO A 140 -26.18 -12.84 -35.63
CA PRO A 140 -26.66 -11.46 -35.63
C PRO A 140 -27.71 -11.19 -36.71
N SER A 141 -28.79 -10.50 -36.35
CA SER A 141 -29.90 -10.16 -37.24
C SER A 141 -30.40 -8.72 -37.02
N ILE A 142 -31.04 -8.16 -38.05
CA ILE A 142 -31.79 -6.90 -37.95
C ILE A 142 -33.24 -7.27 -37.60
N ARG A 143 -33.71 -6.79 -36.45
CA ARG A 143 -35.13 -6.82 -36.08
C ARG A 143 -35.78 -5.49 -36.46
N ILE A 144 -36.80 -5.54 -37.30
CA ILE A 144 -37.68 -4.40 -37.59
C ILE A 144 -39.00 -4.61 -36.86
N THR A 145 -39.30 -3.76 -35.87
CA THR A 145 -40.56 -3.74 -35.11
C THR A 145 -41.41 -2.55 -35.54
N TYR A 146 -42.68 -2.74 -35.86
CA TYR A 146 -43.64 -1.67 -36.14
C TYR A 146 -44.99 -1.89 -35.47
N GLU A 147 -45.72 -0.79 -35.25
CA GLU A 147 -47.05 -0.79 -34.64
C GLU A 147 -48.16 -0.57 -35.67
N LEU A 148 -49.37 -1.02 -35.34
CA LEU A 148 -50.59 -0.97 -36.14
C LEU A 148 -51.80 -0.69 -35.23
N PRO A 149 -52.86 -0.02 -35.73
CA PRO A 149 -53.98 0.45 -34.91
C PRO A 149 -54.95 -0.65 -34.39
N GLY A 150 -54.54 -1.93 -34.38
CA GLY A 150 -55.42 -3.07 -34.07
C GLY A 150 -56.10 -3.66 -35.31
N VAL A 151 -55.32 -3.92 -36.35
CA VAL A 151 -55.79 -4.42 -37.66
C VAL A 151 -56.31 -5.85 -37.52
N GLN A 152 -57.54 -6.11 -37.96
CA GLN A 152 -58.09 -7.47 -37.98
C GLN A 152 -57.61 -8.20 -39.24
N VAL A 153 -56.81 -9.26 -39.07
CA VAL A 153 -56.37 -10.13 -40.18
C VAL A 153 -57.13 -11.45 -40.15
N GLY A 154 -57.48 -11.96 -41.33
CA GLY A 154 -58.15 -13.25 -41.51
C GLY A 154 -57.20 -14.39 -41.92
N GLN A 155 -57.68 -15.63 -41.82
CA GLN A 155 -56.98 -16.80 -42.34
C GLN A 155 -56.72 -16.66 -43.85
N GLY A 156 -55.46 -16.86 -44.26
CA GLY A 156 -55.02 -16.73 -45.66
C GLY A 156 -54.73 -15.30 -46.12
N GLU A 157 -54.64 -14.34 -45.20
CA GLU A 157 -54.23 -12.96 -45.46
C GLU A 157 -52.76 -12.73 -45.09
N ARG A 158 -52.19 -11.63 -45.58
CA ARG A 158 -50.84 -11.18 -45.20
C ARG A 158 -50.79 -9.68 -44.90
N LEU A 159 -49.85 -9.30 -44.05
CA LEU A 159 -49.37 -7.91 -43.92
C LEU A 159 -48.01 -7.83 -44.62
N ALA A 160 -47.80 -6.84 -45.49
CA ALA A 160 -46.59 -6.69 -46.30
C ALA A 160 -45.98 -5.29 -46.13
N LEU A 161 -44.87 -5.20 -45.39
CA LEU A 161 -44.08 -3.97 -45.24
C LEU A 161 -43.18 -3.76 -46.46
N PHE A 162 -43.15 -2.55 -47.01
CA PHE A 162 -42.31 -2.15 -48.15
C PHE A 162 -41.25 -1.14 -47.73
N ALA A 163 -40.00 -1.39 -48.12
CA ALA A 163 -38.83 -0.60 -47.75
C ALA A 163 -37.85 -0.43 -48.91
N PRO A 164 -37.21 0.75 -49.07
CA PRO A 164 -36.31 1.03 -50.18
C PRO A 164 -34.97 0.28 -50.04
N GLY A 165 -34.44 -0.29 -51.13
CA GLY A 165 -33.33 -1.24 -51.05
C GLY A 165 -32.22 -1.16 -52.11
N LYS A 166 -32.30 -0.21 -53.06
CA LYS A 166 -31.33 -0.13 -54.18
C LYS A 166 -31.06 1.32 -54.59
N GLY A 167 -29.80 1.74 -54.50
CA GLY A 167 -29.39 3.13 -54.69
C GLY A 167 -29.60 4.01 -53.45
N THR A 168 -30.29 3.49 -52.43
CA THR A 168 -30.30 4.00 -51.06
C THR A 168 -29.25 3.23 -50.23
N GLN A 169 -28.94 3.71 -49.02
CA GLN A 169 -27.90 3.08 -48.16
C GLN A 169 -28.34 1.77 -47.48
N TYR A 170 -29.62 1.41 -47.57
CA TYR A 170 -30.24 0.33 -46.78
C TYR A 170 -29.75 -1.07 -47.22
N PRO A 171 -29.76 -2.07 -46.31
CA PRO A 171 -29.47 -3.46 -46.63
C PRO A 171 -30.45 -4.04 -47.66
N THR A 172 -29.94 -4.87 -48.57
CA THR A 172 -30.76 -5.60 -49.56
C THR A 172 -30.73 -7.10 -49.24
N PRO A 173 -31.88 -7.80 -49.07
CA PRO A 173 -31.89 -9.21 -48.65
C PRO A 173 -31.56 -10.23 -49.76
N LEU A 174 -31.33 -11.49 -49.34
CA LEU A 174 -30.76 -12.60 -50.15
C LEU A 174 -31.50 -12.84 -51.48
N ARG A 175 -30.73 -13.01 -52.56
CA ARG A 175 -31.26 -13.08 -53.93
C ARG A 175 -31.72 -14.48 -54.35
N GLY A 176 -32.66 -15.04 -53.59
CA GLY A 176 -33.30 -16.33 -53.89
C GLY A 176 -34.41 -16.63 -52.87
N GLY A 177 -35.65 -16.24 -53.20
CA GLY A 177 -36.78 -16.29 -52.25
C GLY A 177 -37.05 -17.71 -51.71
N GLY A 178 -36.92 -17.88 -50.40
CA GLY A 178 -37.04 -19.18 -49.73
C GLY A 178 -36.83 -19.11 -48.22
N ALA A 179 -37.77 -18.48 -47.50
CA ALA A 179 -37.97 -18.54 -46.05
C ALA A 179 -36.71 -18.66 -45.15
N ARG A 180 -36.08 -17.52 -44.83
CA ARG A 180 -34.98 -17.41 -43.84
C ARG A 180 -35.09 -16.17 -42.93
N PHE A 181 -36.27 -15.95 -42.34
CA PHE A 181 -36.36 -15.27 -41.04
C PHE A 181 -36.45 -16.33 -39.96
N THR A 182 -35.93 -16.06 -38.77
CA THR A 182 -35.98 -17.04 -37.68
C THR A 182 -37.29 -17.04 -36.90
N ARG A 183 -38.05 -15.93 -36.91
CA ARG A 183 -39.53 -15.88 -36.82
C ARG A 183 -40.02 -14.44 -37.10
N PRO A 184 -41.20 -14.25 -37.70
CA PRO A 184 -42.00 -13.06 -37.47
C PRO A 184 -42.79 -13.23 -36.16
N THR A 185 -42.77 -12.22 -35.29
CA THR A 185 -43.52 -12.21 -34.02
C THR A 185 -44.62 -11.16 -34.09
N VAL A 186 -45.84 -11.49 -33.67
CA VAL A 186 -47.00 -10.59 -33.70
C VAL A 186 -47.55 -10.40 -32.28
N ASN A 187 -47.78 -9.14 -31.90
CA ASN A 187 -48.18 -8.73 -30.54
C ASN A 187 -47.20 -9.18 -29.45
N GLY A 188 -45.90 -9.19 -29.74
CA GLY A 188 -44.86 -9.72 -28.88
C GLY A 188 -44.13 -8.69 -28.02
N ASP A 189 -43.70 -9.19 -26.86
CA ASP A 189 -42.59 -8.80 -25.99
C ASP A 189 -42.56 -7.39 -25.38
N ILE A 190 -42.61 -7.34 -24.04
CA ILE A 190 -42.41 -6.14 -23.21
C ILE A 190 -40.91 -5.82 -23.14
N ARG A 191 -40.52 -4.54 -23.23
CA ARG A 191 -39.12 -4.08 -23.20
C ARG A 191 -38.91 -2.94 -22.20
N GLY A 192 -37.79 -2.98 -21.49
CA GLY A 192 -37.29 -1.88 -20.66
C GLY A 192 -35.77 -1.99 -20.49
N SER A 193 -35.17 -1.15 -19.65
CA SER A 193 -33.74 -1.21 -19.34
C SER A 193 -33.40 -1.25 -17.84
N VAL A 194 -32.22 -1.76 -17.52
CA VAL A 194 -31.61 -1.73 -16.18
C VAL A 194 -30.23 -1.07 -16.29
N THR A 195 -30.08 0.13 -15.75
CA THR A 195 -28.78 0.80 -15.59
C THR A 195 -28.05 0.20 -14.39
N MET A 196 -26.99 -0.58 -14.60
CA MET A 196 -26.15 -1.05 -13.49
C MET A 196 -24.86 -0.23 -13.40
N HIS A 197 -24.70 0.50 -12.30
CA HIS A 197 -23.50 1.29 -12.02
C HIS A 197 -22.34 0.39 -11.57
N ASP A 198 -21.12 0.59 -12.11
CA ASP A 198 -19.92 -0.22 -11.82
C ASP A 198 -20.03 -1.71 -12.22
N ALA A 199 -21.01 -2.10 -13.03
CA ALA A 199 -21.20 -3.50 -13.45
C ALA A 199 -20.40 -3.92 -14.70
N THR A 200 -20.02 -5.18 -14.74
CA THR A 200 -19.41 -5.88 -15.87
C THR A 200 -20.44 -6.64 -16.70
N GLU A 201 -20.09 -6.99 -17.94
CA GLU A 201 -20.95 -7.75 -18.86
C GLU A 201 -21.48 -9.08 -18.28
N ALA A 202 -20.73 -9.68 -17.35
CA ALA A 202 -21.15 -10.90 -16.65
C ALA A 202 -22.20 -10.63 -15.55
N GLU A 203 -22.10 -9.49 -14.84
CA GLU A 203 -23.04 -9.07 -13.80
C GLU A 203 -24.38 -8.64 -14.42
N TYR A 204 -24.36 -8.01 -15.60
CA TYR A 204 -25.55 -7.78 -16.42
C TYR A 204 -26.25 -9.11 -16.76
N LYS A 205 -25.53 -10.09 -17.32
CA LYS A 205 -26.09 -11.41 -17.69
C LYS A 205 -26.55 -12.27 -16.49
N GLN A 206 -26.12 -11.93 -15.27
CA GLN A 206 -26.59 -12.56 -14.03
C GLN A 206 -27.83 -11.87 -13.44
N THR A 207 -28.16 -10.66 -13.90
CA THR A 207 -29.34 -9.92 -13.44
C THR A 207 -30.58 -10.46 -14.14
N MET A 208 -31.61 -10.77 -13.35
CA MET A 208 -32.90 -11.27 -13.84
C MET A 208 -33.98 -10.23 -13.58
N VAL A 209 -34.87 -10.02 -14.56
CA VAL A 209 -36.12 -9.28 -14.38
C VAL A 209 -37.24 -10.30 -14.18
N GLU A 210 -38.00 -10.17 -13.09
CA GLU A 210 -39.24 -10.92 -12.87
C GLU A 210 -40.45 -10.03 -13.19
N VAL A 211 -41.43 -10.56 -13.92
CA VAL A 211 -42.76 -9.92 -14.06
C VAL A 211 -43.82 -10.84 -13.49
N ARG A 212 -44.64 -10.30 -12.59
CA ARG A 212 -45.76 -11.01 -11.96
C ARG A 212 -47.08 -10.51 -12.50
N GLN A 213 -47.86 -11.41 -13.09
CA GLN A 213 -49.20 -11.17 -13.63
C GLN A 213 -50.19 -12.07 -12.87
N GLY A 214 -50.83 -11.51 -11.83
CA GLY A 214 -51.67 -12.29 -10.91
C GLY A 214 -50.86 -13.32 -10.12
N ALA A 215 -51.04 -14.61 -10.43
CA ALA A 215 -50.32 -15.71 -9.82
C ALA A 215 -49.16 -16.25 -10.69
N GLU A 216 -49.05 -15.83 -11.95
CA GLU A 216 -48.00 -16.27 -12.86
C GLU A 216 -46.77 -15.35 -12.75
N THR A 217 -45.58 -15.93 -12.81
CA THR A 217 -44.30 -15.20 -12.78
C THR A 217 -43.48 -15.60 -13.99
N PHE A 218 -43.07 -14.59 -14.76
CA PHE A 218 -42.23 -14.71 -15.95
C PHE A 218 -40.87 -14.11 -15.64
N THR A 219 -39.79 -14.69 -16.17
CA THR A 219 -38.43 -14.22 -15.92
C THR A 219 -37.65 -14.04 -17.22
N SER A 220 -36.80 -13.01 -17.28
CA SER A 220 -35.92 -12.74 -18.42
C SER A 220 -34.57 -12.20 -17.95
N PRO A 221 -33.43 -12.65 -18.52
CA PRO A 221 -32.12 -12.09 -18.20
C PRO A 221 -31.94 -10.69 -18.82
N VAL A 222 -31.15 -9.85 -18.16
CA VAL A 222 -30.73 -8.55 -18.72
C VAL A 222 -29.58 -8.77 -19.72
N GLN A 223 -29.65 -8.05 -20.85
CA GLN A 223 -28.66 -8.08 -21.92
C GLN A 223 -27.44 -7.18 -21.62
N PRO A 224 -26.30 -7.37 -22.31
CA PRO A 224 -25.09 -6.55 -22.14
C PRO A 224 -25.26 -5.03 -22.31
N ASP A 225 -26.29 -4.59 -23.04
CA ASP A 225 -26.64 -3.18 -23.25
C ASP A 225 -27.61 -2.63 -22.18
N GLY A 226 -27.92 -3.42 -21.15
CA GLY A 226 -28.89 -3.12 -20.12
C GLY A 226 -30.35 -3.37 -20.51
N SER A 227 -30.65 -3.75 -21.76
CA SER A 227 -32.02 -4.01 -22.18
C SER A 227 -32.54 -5.35 -21.65
N TYR A 228 -33.85 -5.45 -21.45
CA TYR A 228 -34.53 -6.72 -21.17
C TYR A 228 -35.78 -6.86 -22.06
N GLU A 229 -36.09 -8.10 -22.46
CA GLU A 229 -37.23 -8.43 -23.33
C GLU A 229 -38.01 -9.60 -22.71
N ILE A 230 -39.30 -9.41 -22.40
CA ILE A 230 -40.14 -10.39 -21.69
C ILE A 230 -41.31 -10.81 -22.58
N ALA A 231 -41.27 -12.07 -23.01
CA ALA A 231 -42.32 -12.67 -23.83
C ALA A 231 -43.54 -13.07 -22.99
N LEU A 232 -44.55 -12.20 -22.92
CA LEU A 232 -45.85 -12.53 -22.33
C LEU A 232 -46.84 -13.06 -23.38
N PRO A 233 -47.52 -14.20 -23.15
CA PRO A 233 -48.45 -14.79 -24.12
C PRO A 233 -49.78 -14.02 -24.24
N SER A 234 -50.14 -13.19 -23.25
CA SER A 234 -51.35 -12.34 -23.25
C SER A 234 -51.23 -11.21 -22.20
N PRO A 235 -50.43 -10.16 -22.47
CA PRO A 235 -50.28 -9.04 -21.55
C PRO A 235 -51.64 -8.36 -21.30
N SER A 236 -52.07 -8.30 -20.04
CA SER A 236 -53.33 -7.67 -19.64
C SER A 236 -53.36 -7.35 -18.14
N GLY A 237 -53.88 -6.16 -17.81
CA GLY A 237 -53.99 -5.63 -16.43
C GLY A 237 -52.67 -5.14 -15.83
N THR A 238 -52.72 -4.81 -14.54
CA THR A 238 -51.57 -4.39 -13.74
C THR A 238 -50.59 -5.54 -13.53
N MET A 239 -49.30 -5.27 -13.69
CA MET A 239 -48.20 -6.18 -13.43
C MET A 239 -47.22 -5.55 -12.44
N THR A 240 -46.49 -6.38 -11.70
CA THR A 240 -45.35 -5.94 -10.87
C THR A 240 -44.06 -6.46 -11.49
N ILE A 241 -43.10 -5.56 -11.69
CA ILE A 241 -41.78 -5.84 -12.23
C ILE A 241 -40.75 -5.72 -11.09
N ASN A 242 -40.00 -6.80 -10.85
CA ASN A 242 -38.87 -6.86 -9.92
C ASN A 242 -37.58 -6.97 -10.73
N VAL A 243 -36.47 -6.43 -10.20
CA VAL A 243 -35.12 -6.75 -10.70
C VAL A 243 -34.36 -7.46 -9.59
N VAL A 244 -33.76 -8.60 -9.92
CA VAL A 244 -32.94 -9.43 -9.04
C VAL A 244 -31.50 -9.36 -9.56
N PRO A 245 -30.66 -8.44 -9.03
CA PRO A 245 -29.27 -8.30 -9.45
C PRO A 245 -28.36 -9.33 -8.74
N PRO A 246 -27.12 -9.53 -9.23
CA PRO A 246 -26.14 -10.39 -8.57
C PRO A 246 -25.72 -9.86 -7.19
N ALA A 247 -25.23 -10.78 -6.35
CA ALA A 247 -24.82 -10.48 -4.98
C ALA A 247 -23.73 -9.39 -4.93
N GLY A 248 -24.02 -8.30 -4.20
CA GLY A 248 -23.15 -7.12 -4.12
C GLY A 248 -23.77 -5.87 -4.73
N PHE A 249 -24.91 -5.98 -5.42
CA PHE A 249 -25.71 -4.85 -5.89
C PHE A 249 -26.99 -4.70 -5.07
N VAL A 250 -27.52 -3.48 -5.03
CA VAL A 250 -28.74 -3.12 -4.29
C VAL A 250 -29.96 -3.64 -5.02
N THR A 251 -30.86 -4.35 -4.34
CA THR A 251 -32.16 -4.73 -4.91
C THR A 251 -33.06 -3.48 -5.03
N PRO A 252 -33.46 -3.04 -6.24
CA PRO A 252 -34.30 -1.86 -6.39
C PRO A 252 -35.76 -2.15 -6.00
N GLU A 253 -36.51 -1.12 -5.62
CA GLU A 253 -37.94 -1.27 -5.30
C GLU A 253 -38.75 -1.75 -6.54
N PRO A 254 -39.64 -2.75 -6.37
CA PRO A 254 -40.53 -3.21 -7.45
C PRO A 254 -41.40 -2.10 -8.03
N LYS A 255 -41.56 -2.08 -9.35
CA LYS A 255 -42.37 -1.09 -10.08
C LYS A 255 -43.62 -1.73 -10.66
N THR A 256 -44.76 -1.04 -10.53
CA THR A 256 -46.02 -1.43 -11.16
C THR A 256 -46.13 -0.88 -12.57
N TRP A 257 -46.70 -1.66 -13.49
CA TRP A 257 -46.89 -1.29 -14.90
C TRP A 257 -48.25 -1.77 -15.41
N GLU A 258 -48.86 -1.02 -16.33
CA GLU A 258 -50.16 -1.35 -16.93
C GLU A 258 -50.01 -1.79 -18.39
N ALA A 259 -50.50 -2.98 -18.72
CA ALA A 259 -50.41 -3.58 -20.06
C ALA A 259 -51.17 -2.82 -21.19
N ASN A 260 -51.73 -1.66 -20.88
CA ASN A 260 -52.41 -0.77 -21.83
C ASN A 260 -51.51 0.40 -22.29
N GLU A 261 -50.35 0.62 -21.66
CA GLU A 261 -49.48 1.79 -21.92
C GLU A 261 -48.46 1.57 -23.07
N GLY A 262 -48.44 0.37 -23.68
CA GLY A 262 -47.62 0.03 -24.85
C GLY A 262 -46.79 -1.23 -24.62
N LEU A 263 -45.57 -1.27 -25.17
CA LEU A 263 -44.57 -2.31 -24.89
C LEU A 263 -43.42 -1.81 -23.99
N ALA A 264 -43.41 -0.53 -23.63
CA ALA A 264 -42.35 0.08 -22.81
C ALA A 264 -42.64 -0.12 -21.31
N ALA A 265 -41.88 -1.00 -20.67
CA ALA A 265 -41.82 -1.17 -19.23
C ALA A 265 -40.93 -0.10 -18.56
N PRO A 266 -41.11 0.17 -17.25
CA PRO A 266 -40.25 1.08 -16.50
C PRO A 266 -38.78 0.62 -16.46
N ASP A 267 -37.88 1.59 -16.61
CA ASP A 267 -36.44 1.40 -16.42
C ASP A 267 -36.06 1.32 -14.93
N PHE A 268 -34.92 0.73 -14.60
CA PHE A 268 -34.40 0.59 -13.23
C PHE A 268 -32.93 1.04 -13.13
N ASP A 269 -32.58 1.75 -12.06
CA ASP A 269 -31.18 2.05 -11.72
C ASP A 269 -30.73 1.16 -10.55
N VAL A 270 -29.59 0.48 -10.71
CA VAL A 270 -29.04 -0.50 -9.79
C VAL A 270 -27.62 -0.08 -9.41
N TYR A 271 -27.39 0.10 -8.11
CA TYR A 271 -26.11 0.58 -7.56
C TYR A 271 -25.36 -0.55 -6.84
N PRO A 272 -24.02 -0.50 -6.76
CA PRO A 272 -23.26 -1.42 -5.92
C PRO A 272 -23.51 -1.10 -4.44
N ILE A 273 -23.61 -2.14 -3.62
CA ILE A 273 -23.60 -2.03 -2.16
C ILE A 273 -22.18 -1.66 -1.74
N THR A 274 -22.02 -0.54 -1.03
CA THR A 274 -20.73 -0.12 -0.49
C THR A 274 -20.67 -0.26 1.02
N VAL A 275 -19.47 -0.52 1.55
CA VAL A 275 -19.14 -0.45 2.98
C VAL A 275 -18.04 0.57 3.17
N SER A 276 -18.29 1.60 3.99
CA SER A 276 -17.35 2.71 4.20
C SER A 276 -17.13 3.02 5.68
N GLY A 277 -15.96 3.55 6.01
CA GLY A 277 -15.59 3.87 7.39
C GLY A 277 -14.21 4.54 7.48
N THR A 278 -13.82 4.89 8.70
CA THR A 278 -12.52 5.52 9.01
C THR A 278 -11.62 4.53 9.75
N LEU A 279 -10.32 4.54 9.44
CA LEU A 279 -9.31 3.77 10.16
C LEU A 279 -8.36 4.71 10.93
N LEU A 280 -8.30 4.53 12.24
CA LEU A 280 -7.53 5.37 13.17
C LEU A 280 -6.53 4.52 13.97
N ASP A 281 -5.41 5.12 14.37
CA ASP A 281 -4.49 4.52 15.34
C ASP A 281 -4.98 4.74 16.79
N THR A 282 -4.29 4.14 17.76
CA THR A 282 -4.56 4.30 19.20
C THR A 282 -4.47 5.74 19.71
N ASN A 283 -3.88 6.66 18.94
CA ASN A 283 -3.80 8.09 19.24
C ASN A 283 -4.89 8.91 18.52
N ARG A 284 -5.80 8.25 17.80
CA ARG A 284 -6.83 8.80 16.90
C ARG A 284 -6.27 9.51 15.65
N THR A 285 -5.06 9.14 15.24
CA THR A 285 -4.44 9.58 13.98
C THR A 285 -4.98 8.75 12.82
N PRO A 286 -5.31 9.34 11.65
CA PRO A 286 -5.61 8.60 10.44
C PRO A 286 -4.51 7.59 10.04
N VAL A 287 -4.91 6.40 9.59
CA VAL A 287 -4.01 5.35 9.12
C VAL A 287 -4.14 5.21 7.60
N GLN A 288 -3.23 5.84 6.86
CA GLN A 288 -3.17 5.76 5.40
C GLN A 288 -2.59 4.41 4.92
N GLY A 289 -3.08 3.92 3.77
CA GLY A 289 -2.48 2.82 3.02
C GLY A 289 -2.73 1.42 3.59
N ALA A 290 -3.59 1.28 4.60
CA ALA A 290 -3.99 -0.02 5.12
C ALA A 290 -4.98 -0.70 4.17
N THR A 291 -4.73 -1.97 3.85
CA THR A 291 -5.68 -2.80 3.10
C THR A 291 -6.87 -3.14 3.98
N VAL A 292 -8.08 -2.83 3.54
CA VAL A 292 -9.34 -3.17 4.21
C VAL A 292 -10.09 -4.19 3.38
N ARG A 293 -10.38 -5.36 3.95
CA ARG A 293 -11.02 -6.49 3.26
C ARG A 293 -12.37 -6.83 3.88
N VAL A 294 -13.43 -6.89 3.06
CA VAL A 294 -14.80 -7.23 3.47
C VAL A 294 -15.41 -8.19 2.46
N ALA A 295 -15.99 -9.31 2.93
CA ALA A 295 -16.54 -10.37 2.06
C ALA A 295 -15.57 -10.89 0.98
N GLY A 296 -14.26 -10.79 1.21
CA GLY A 296 -13.21 -11.15 0.24
C GLY A 296 -12.72 -10.01 -0.67
N LEU A 297 -13.52 -8.95 -0.83
CA LEU A 297 -13.23 -7.74 -1.62
C LEU A 297 -12.35 -6.75 -0.85
N THR A 298 -11.54 -5.95 -1.53
CA THR A 298 -10.49 -5.10 -0.90
C THR A 298 -10.54 -3.64 -1.34
N ALA A 299 -10.31 -2.73 -0.40
CA ALA A 299 -9.94 -1.32 -0.63
C ALA A 299 -8.65 -0.97 0.13
N THR A 300 -8.11 0.24 -0.07
CA THR A 300 -7.02 0.81 0.74
C THR A 300 -7.44 2.14 1.34
N THR A 301 -6.97 2.47 2.54
CA THR A 301 -7.29 3.74 3.20
C THR A 301 -6.57 4.94 2.59
N ASP A 302 -7.27 6.07 2.50
CA ASP A 302 -6.74 7.35 2.01
C ASP A 302 -5.92 8.11 3.07
N GLN A 303 -5.52 9.35 2.76
CA GLN A 303 -4.73 10.21 3.65
C GLN A 303 -5.46 10.57 4.95
N ASP A 304 -6.79 10.65 4.91
CA ASP A 304 -7.66 10.93 6.05
C ASP A 304 -8.14 9.63 6.73
N GLY A 305 -7.63 8.47 6.30
CA GLY A 305 -7.91 7.16 6.87
C GLY A 305 -9.24 6.56 6.40
N ASN A 306 -9.96 7.20 5.48
CA ASN A 306 -11.24 6.67 4.99
C ASN A 306 -11.00 5.51 4.03
N PHE A 307 -11.94 4.57 3.98
CA PHE A 307 -12.03 3.55 2.95
C PHE A 307 -13.47 3.38 2.48
N THR A 308 -13.64 2.90 1.25
CA THR A 308 -14.91 2.41 0.70
C THR A 308 -14.64 1.12 -0.07
N VAL A 309 -15.21 0.00 0.38
CA VAL A 309 -15.24 -1.25 -0.38
C VAL A 309 -16.55 -1.31 -1.16
N THR A 310 -16.50 -1.45 -2.48
CA THR A 310 -17.69 -1.58 -3.34
C THR A 310 -18.10 -3.04 -3.50
N LYS A 311 -19.32 -3.27 -4.02
CA LYS A 311 -19.91 -4.57 -4.35
C LYS A 311 -20.02 -5.57 -3.19
N VAL A 312 -20.11 -5.11 -1.94
CA VAL A 312 -20.11 -6.00 -0.77
C VAL A 312 -21.47 -6.70 -0.62
N PRO A 313 -21.59 -8.03 -0.70
CA PRO A 313 -22.88 -8.70 -0.57
C PRO A 313 -23.50 -8.53 0.82
N ALA A 314 -24.79 -8.21 0.89
CA ALA A 314 -25.54 -7.98 2.13
C ALA A 314 -25.57 -9.20 3.09
N GLY A 315 -25.66 -8.90 4.38
CA GLY A 315 -25.57 -9.84 5.51
C GLY A 315 -24.42 -9.51 6.47
N THR A 316 -24.27 -10.30 7.52
CA THR A 316 -23.17 -10.11 8.50
C THR A 316 -21.84 -10.54 7.90
N ARG A 317 -20.80 -9.72 8.10
CA ARG A 317 -19.43 -9.89 7.58
C ARG A 317 -18.40 -9.65 8.69
N ALA A 318 -17.17 -10.07 8.42
CA ALA A 318 -15.99 -9.54 9.10
C ALA A 318 -15.33 -8.46 8.22
N VAL A 319 -14.81 -7.42 8.86
CA VAL A 319 -13.93 -6.42 8.24
C VAL A 319 -12.51 -6.73 8.72
N VAL A 320 -11.62 -7.08 7.79
CA VAL A 320 -10.22 -7.43 8.08
C VAL A 320 -9.33 -6.28 7.64
N ILE A 321 -8.67 -5.64 8.59
CA ILE A 321 -7.62 -4.64 8.35
C ILE A 321 -6.28 -5.36 8.28
N GLY A 322 -5.55 -5.17 7.19
CA GLY A 322 -4.18 -5.65 7.03
C GLY A 322 -3.16 -4.83 7.83
N ASP A 323 -2.01 -5.44 8.09
CA ASP A 323 -0.85 -4.75 8.65
C ASP A 323 -0.35 -3.59 7.78
N THR A 324 0.19 -2.55 8.42
CA THR A 324 0.99 -1.51 7.76
C THR A 324 2.41 -1.47 8.37
N GLU A 325 3.29 -0.61 7.88
CA GLU A 325 4.58 -0.31 8.52
C GLU A 325 4.42 0.21 9.96
N ARG A 326 3.32 0.91 10.24
CA ARG A 326 3.09 1.64 11.49
C ARG A 326 2.04 1.02 12.42
N THR A 327 1.16 0.17 11.91
CA THR A 327 0.03 -0.41 12.65
C THR A 327 -0.10 -1.91 12.46
N ARG A 328 -0.64 -2.60 13.47
CA ARG A 328 -1.00 -4.02 13.41
C ARG A 328 -2.31 -4.22 12.66
N GLY A 329 -2.45 -5.34 11.96
CA GLY A 329 -3.72 -5.79 11.40
C GLY A 329 -4.78 -6.08 12.48
N LYS A 330 -6.06 -6.09 12.11
CA LYS A 330 -7.19 -6.30 13.02
C LYS A 330 -8.42 -6.82 12.29
N THR A 331 -9.06 -7.85 12.84
CA THR A 331 -10.37 -8.33 12.39
C THR A 331 -11.49 -7.78 13.28
N VAL A 332 -12.50 -7.17 12.66
CA VAL A 332 -13.75 -6.74 13.30
C VAL A 332 -14.87 -7.68 12.85
N PRO A 333 -15.28 -8.67 13.66
CA PRO A 333 -16.39 -9.56 13.34
C PRO A 333 -17.75 -8.89 13.56
N GLY A 334 -18.80 -9.44 12.96
CA GLY A 334 -20.20 -9.07 13.28
C GLY A 334 -20.74 -7.81 12.60
N VAL A 335 -20.03 -7.27 11.60
CA VAL A 335 -20.46 -6.07 10.86
C VAL A 335 -21.63 -6.41 9.94
N SER A 336 -22.81 -5.85 10.21
CA SER A 336 -23.99 -6.02 9.37
C SER A 336 -23.96 -5.10 8.16
N VAL A 337 -23.98 -5.68 6.96
CA VAL A 337 -24.14 -4.96 5.69
C VAL A 337 -25.60 -5.11 5.25
N SER A 338 -26.33 -4.02 5.12
CA SER A 338 -27.72 -4.02 4.63
C SER A 338 -27.77 -3.93 3.09
N ASP A 339 -28.88 -4.36 2.51
CA ASP A 339 -29.20 -4.17 1.09
C ASP A 339 -29.54 -2.69 0.82
N GLN A 340 -28.49 -1.87 0.75
CA GLN A 340 -28.53 -0.43 0.50
C GLN A 340 -27.20 0.04 -0.08
N ARG A 341 -27.22 1.17 -0.78
CA ARG A 341 -26.06 1.72 -1.51
C ARG A 341 -24.87 2.06 -0.60
N ASP A 342 -25.12 2.63 0.57
CA ASP A 342 -24.11 3.24 1.42
C ASP A 342 -24.20 2.70 2.87
N ASN A 343 -23.44 1.64 3.20
CA ASN A 343 -23.34 1.12 4.56
C ASN A 343 -22.12 1.73 5.27
N ARG A 344 -22.32 2.84 5.99
CA ARG A 344 -21.27 3.42 6.85
C ARG A 344 -21.17 2.66 8.17
N ILE A 345 -19.94 2.29 8.55
CA ILE A 345 -19.63 1.63 9.83
C ILE A 345 -18.91 2.58 10.80
N GLU A 346 -18.77 2.18 12.07
CA GLU A 346 -18.04 2.93 13.09
C GLU A 346 -16.53 2.98 12.83
N ASP A 347 -15.85 4.00 13.36
CA ASP A 347 -14.41 4.20 13.20
C ASP A 347 -13.61 3.02 13.79
N ILE A 348 -12.84 2.32 12.95
CA ILE A 348 -12.01 1.20 13.39
C ILE A 348 -10.71 1.74 13.97
N THR A 349 -10.44 1.42 15.25
CA THR A 349 -9.15 1.73 15.89
C THR A 349 -8.19 0.53 15.82
N VAL A 350 -6.95 0.74 15.38
CA VAL A 350 -5.86 -0.26 15.32
C VAL A 350 -4.65 0.14 16.19
N GLU A 351 -3.89 -0.86 16.64
CA GLU A 351 -2.71 -0.64 17.47
C GLU A 351 -1.48 -0.23 16.65
N THR A 352 -0.69 0.71 17.18
CA THR A 352 0.61 1.06 16.58
C THR A 352 1.66 -0.01 16.85
N LYS A 353 2.49 -0.33 15.85
CA LYS A 353 3.67 -1.18 16.00
C LYS A 353 4.75 -0.43 16.78
N PRO A 354 5.46 -1.07 17.73
CA PRO A 354 6.59 -0.44 18.41
C PRO A 354 7.64 -0.02 17.38
N GLN A 355 8.11 1.23 17.52
CA GLN A 355 9.11 1.84 16.64
C GLN A 355 10.42 1.94 17.40
N PHE A 356 11.54 1.68 16.72
CA PHE A 356 12.86 1.65 17.32
C PHE A 356 13.85 2.55 16.58
N GLY A 357 14.88 3.01 17.29
CA GLY A 357 15.96 3.86 16.80
C GLY A 357 17.29 3.49 17.42
N THR A 358 18.28 4.38 17.27
CA THR A 358 19.65 4.17 17.78
C THR A 358 20.09 5.31 18.68
N VAL A 359 20.64 4.97 19.85
CA VAL A 359 21.37 5.87 20.75
C VAL A 359 22.86 5.58 20.61
N SER A 360 23.70 6.60 20.56
CA SER A 360 25.17 6.42 20.58
C SER A 360 25.82 7.51 21.41
N GLY A 361 27.13 7.46 21.56
CA GLY A 361 27.90 8.54 22.16
C GLY A 361 29.24 8.06 22.68
N ARG A 362 29.82 8.82 23.61
CA ARG A 362 31.13 8.57 24.18
C ARG A 362 31.13 8.72 25.70
N VAL A 363 31.82 7.82 26.40
CA VAL A 363 32.19 7.99 27.82
C VAL A 363 33.64 8.45 27.90
N THR A 364 33.91 9.56 28.58
CA THR A 364 35.26 10.15 28.70
C THR A 364 35.73 10.37 30.13
N ASP A 365 37.04 10.48 30.32
CA ASP A 365 37.67 10.91 31.57
C ASP A 365 37.78 12.45 31.66
N PRO A 366 38.10 13.02 32.85
CA PRO A 366 38.32 14.47 33.00
C PRO A 366 39.46 15.03 32.13
N ASP A 367 40.33 14.16 31.64
CA ASP A 367 41.48 14.47 30.79
C ASP A 367 41.12 14.39 29.27
N GLY A 368 39.88 14.01 28.93
CA GLY A 368 39.33 13.90 27.57
C GLY A 368 39.54 12.56 26.86
N SER A 369 40.18 11.60 27.54
CA SER A 369 40.43 10.23 27.05
C SER A 369 39.14 9.41 27.05
N GLY A 370 39.10 8.34 26.26
CA GLY A 370 37.94 7.44 26.23
C GLY A 370 37.99 6.40 27.35
N VAL A 371 36.86 6.13 27.99
CA VAL A 371 36.75 5.11 29.05
C VAL A 371 36.11 3.84 28.47
N ALA A 372 36.90 2.80 28.30
CA ALA A 372 36.50 1.53 27.68
C ALA A 372 35.82 0.57 28.67
N GLY A 373 34.96 -0.32 28.18
CA GLY A 373 34.29 -1.36 28.97
C GLY A 373 33.10 -0.90 29.82
N VAL A 374 32.73 0.39 29.76
CA VAL A 374 31.58 0.95 30.47
C VAL A 374 30.30 0.53 29.77
N THR A 375 29.33 -0.02 30.52
CA THR A 375 28.02 -0.38 30.00
C THR A 375 27.06 0.79 30.13
N VAL A 376 26.55 1.26 29.00
CA VAL A 376 25.48 2.25 28.89
C VAL A 376 24.15 1.53 28.66
N LYS A 377 23.08 2.01 29.28
CA LYS A 377 21.73 1.46 29.25
C LYS A 377 20.74 2.53 28.81
N ALA A 378 19.93 2.23 27.80
CA ALA A 378 18.82 3.05 27.31
C ALA A 378 17.53 2.23 27.42
N ASP A 379 16.65 2.61 28.35
CA ASP A 379 15.53 1.78 28.83
C ASP A 379 15.95 0.33 29.15
N THR A 380 15.56 -0.65 28.33
CA THR A 380 15.80 -2.09 28.53
C THR A 380 17.04 -2.61 27.79
N VAL A 381 17.61 -1.81 26.88
CA VAL A 381 18.71 -2.23 25.99
C VAL A 381 20.05 -1.63 26.45
N THR A 382 21.14 -2.35 26.21
CA THR A 382 22.49 -1.94 26.63
C THR A 382 23.52 -1.98 25.49
N GLY A 383 24.57 -1.18 25.62
CA GLY A 383 25.78 -1.23 24.80
C GLY A 383 27.02 -0.97 25.66
N VAL A 384 28.19 -1.37 25.19
CA VAL A 384 29.46 -1.27 25.94
C VAL A 384 30.43 -0.37 25.16
N THR A 385 31.23 0.44 25.87
CA THR A 385 32.20 1.33 25.23
C THR A 385 33.43 0.62 24.68
N ASP A 386 33.85 1.03 23.48
CA ASP A 386 35.06 0.58 22.80
C ASP A 386 36.34 1.14 23.47
N ALA A 387 37.51 0.75 22.91
CA ALA A 387 38.82 1.22 23.39
C ALA A 387 39.02 2.75 23.34
N ASN A 388 38.19 3.48 22.59
CA ASN A 388 38.20 4.94 22.44
C ASN A 388 37.05 5.61 23.21
N GLY A 389 36.27 4.85 23.98
CA GLY A 389 35.14 5.31 24.78
C GLY A 389 33.79 5.39 24.05
N TYR A 390 33.69 5.03 22.77
CA TYR A 390 32.46 5.12 21.99
C TYR A 390 31.53 3.93 22.22
N TYR A 391 30.22 4.16 22.27
CA TYR A 391 29.19 3.13 22.34
C TYR A 391 28.07 3.37 21.32
N SER A 392 27.32 2.32 21.01
CA SER A 392 26.08 2.37 20.22
C SER A 392 25.08 1.35 20.77
N ILE A 393 23.81 1.73 20.82
CA ILE A 393 22.67 0.93 21.28
C ILE A 393 21.59 1.04 20.21
N ALA A 394 21.40 -0.02 19.43
CA ALA A 394 20.29 -0.15 18.49
C ALA A 394 19.04 -0.69 19.21
N GLN A 395 17.90 -0.73 18.51
CA GLN A 395 16.62 -1.24 19.03
C GLN A 395 16.10 -0.48 20.28
N VAL A 396 16.49 0.79 20.45
CA VAL A 396 15.98 1.62 21.55
C VAL A 396 14.59 2.16 21.18
N PRO A 397 13.57 2.06 22.06
CA PRO A 397 12.23 2.57 21.78
C PRO A 397 12.21 4.06 21.39
N VAL A 398 11.44 4.39 20.35
CA VAL A 398 11.27 5.76 19.84
C VAL A 398 10.34 6.56 20.75
N GLY A 399 10.77 7.78 21.08
CA GLY A 399 10.17 8.60 22.13
C GLY A 399 11.17 8.95 23.24
N GLY A 400 10.66 9.47 24.36
CA GLY A 400 11.48 9.83 25.51
C GLY A 400 12.00 8.60 26.25
N THR A 401 13.30 8.33 26.11
CA THR A 401 14.02 7.24 26.78
C THR A 401 15.08 7.82 27.73
N THR A 402 15.12 7.31 28.96
CA THR A 402 16.19 7.63 29.91
C THR A 402 17.44 6.80 29.61
N VAL A 403 18.59 7.47 29.47
CA VAL A 403 19.91 6.88 29.18
C VAL A 403 20.81 7.03 30.41
N SER A 404 21.52 5.96 30.78
CA SER A 404 22.26 5.84 32.04
C SER A 404 23.50 4.97 31.91
N VAL A 405 24.48 5.14 32.79
CA VAL A 405 25.63 4.22 32.93
C VAL A 405 25.36 3.23 34.06
N VAL A 406 25.70 1.95 33.85
CA VAL A 406 25.65 0.92 34.89
C VAL A 406 26.87 1.08 35.79
N ALA A 407 26.66 1.59 37.01
CA ALA A 407 27.73 2.01 37.93
C ALA A 407 28.81 0.93 38.16
N ASP A 408 28.41 -0.33 38.36
CA ASP A 408 29.33 -1.47 38.59
C ASP A 408 30.25 -1.80 37.39
N THR A 409 30.03 -1.16 36.23
CA THR A 409 30.87 -1.30 35.02
C THR A 409 31.80 -0.12 34.78
N VAL A 410 31.77 0.89 35.65
CA VAL A 410 32.73 2.01 35.62
C VAL A 410 34.06 1.53 36.23
N PRO A 411 35.22 1.76 35.58
CA PRO A 411 36.51 1.37 36.13
C PRO A 411 36.79 1.97 37.51
N THR A 412 37.35 1.17 38.42
CA THR A 412 37.67 1.59 39.80
C THR A 412 38.51 2.85 39.84
N GLY A 413 38.06 3.88 40.57
CA GLY A 413 38.68 5.20 40.59
C GLY A 413 37.92 6.27 39.78
N PHE A 414 36.80 5.92 39.16
CA PHE A 414 35.92 6.84 38.45
C PHE A 414 34.45 6.69 38.89
N SER A 415 33.71 7.80 38.81
CA SER A 415 32.24 7.85 38.96
C SER A 415 31.63 8.60 37.76
N VAL A 416 30.32 8.48 37.50
CA VAL A 416 29.63 9.12 36.37
C VAL A 416 28.37 9.84 36.83
N ASP A 417 28.17 11.09 36.38
CA ASP A 417 26.92 11.82 36.56
C ASP A 417 25.86 11.35 35.54
N GLY A 418 24.64 11.13 36.02
CA GLY A 418 23.48 10.66 35.24
C GLY A 418 22.37 10.14 36.15
N PRO A 419 21.19 9.77 35.62
CA PRO A 419 20.86 9.58 34.22
C PRO A 419 20.52 10.87 33.43
N PHE A 420 20.35 10.73 32.11
CA PHE A 420 19.91 11.79 31.20
C PHE A 420 18.72 11.33 30.35
N ASP A 421 17.70 12.17 30.19
CA ASP A 421 16.58 11.88 29.29
C ASP A 421 16.87 12.29 27.85
N ARG A 422 16.51 11.42 26.89
CA ARG A 422 16.73 11.65 25.46
C ARG A 422 15.52 11.21 24.63
N ASN A 423 15.07 12.07 23.73
CA ASN A 423 14.09 11.69 22.72
C ASN A 423 14.80 10.96 21.57
N VAL A 424 14.37 9.73 21.26
CA VAL A 424 14.94 8.86 20.20
C VAL A 424 14.01 8.86 18.99
N SER A 425 14.55 8.91 17.77
CA SER A 425 13.80 8.88 16.51
C SER A 425 14.17 7.68 15.63
N THR A 426 13.30 7.31 14.70
CA THR A 426 13.52 6.21 13.74
C THR A 426 14.60 6.51 12.70
N SER A 427 14.81 7.79 12.37
CA SER A 427 15.63 8.23 11.23
C SER A 427 16.94 8.92 11.62
N GLY A 428 17.31 8.92 12.90
CA GLY A 428 18.50 9.60 13.39
C GLY A 428 19.16 8.90 14.58
N VAL A 429 20.45 9.14 14.74
CA VAL A 429 21.23 8.63 15.87
C VAL A 429 21.19 9.67 17.00
N SER A 430 20.57 9.31 18.12
CA SER A 430 20.50 10.19 19.29
C SER A 430 21.77 10.10 20.12
N VAL A 431 22.68 11.05 19.91
CA VAL A 431 23.95 11.13 20.64
C VAL A 431 23.71 11.55 22.10
N VAL A 432 24.32 10.85 23.06
CA VAL A 432 24.40 11.18 24.49
C VAL A 432 25.82 10.88 24.97
N ASP A 433 26.55 11.89 25.44
CA ASP A 433 27.92 11.72 25.94
C ASP A 433 27.94 11.79 27.48
N PHE A 434 28.84 11.03 28.10
CA PHE A 434 29.03 10.97 29.55
C PHE A 434 30.46 11.34 29.94
N SER A 435 30.63 12.22 30.92
CA SER A 435 31.92 12.48 31.56
C SER A 435 32.01 11.75 32.90
N THR A 436 33.07 10.98 33.11
CA THR A 436 33.44 10.50 34.44
C THR A 436 34.10 11.60 35.26
N THR A 437 34.03 11.51 36.59
CA THR A 437 34.91 12.23 37.51
C THR A 437 35.88 11.25 38.18
N ARG A 438 37.12 11.68 38.45
CA ARG A 438 38.16 10.83 39.06
C ARG A 438 38.09 10.90 40.58
N GLU A 439 37.85 9.78 41.24
CA GLU A 439 37.87 9.69 42.69
C GLU A 439 39.30 9.76 43.25
N THR A 440 39.46 10.45 44.37
CA THR A 440 40.75 10.55 45.08
C THR A 440 40.56 10.40 46.59
N GLY A 441 41.61 9.91 47.25
CA GLY A 441 41.72 9.78 48.69
C GLY A 441 42.98 10.46 49.23
N THR A 442 43.20 10.28 50.53
CA THR A 442 44.42 10.74 51.22
C THR A 442 45.22 9.56 51.73
N VAL A 443 46.49 9.47 51.36
CA VAL A 443 47.45 8.51 51.93
C VAL A 443 48.21 9.20 53.06
N SER A 444 48.01 8.77 54.29
CA SER A 444 48.69 9.29 55.48
C SER A 444 49.44 8.18 56.22
N GLY A 445 50.14 8.53 57.30
CA GLY A 445 50.82 7.57 58.18
C GLY A 445 52.10 8.15 58.75
N ARG A 446 52.97 7.28 59.27
CA ARG A 446 54.23 7.66 59.92
C ARG A 446 55.43 6.88 59.42
N VAL A 447 56.57 7.56 59.41
CA VAL A 447 57.88 6.93 59.24
C VAL A 447 58.59 6.92 60.59
N LEU A 448 58.90 5.72 61.08
CA LEU A 448 59.41 5.48 62.44
C LEU A 448 60.82 4.88 62.40
N GLY A 449 61.69 5.29 63.32
CA GLY A 449 63.02 4.71 63.52
C GLY A 449 62.98 3.42 64.35
N PRO A 450 64.14 2.75 64.56
CA PRO A 450 64.21 1.52 65.36
C PRO A 450 63.86 1.68 66.84
N ASP A 451 63.84 2.92 67.34
CA ASP A 451 63.42 3.30 68.70
C ASP A 451 61.96 3.80 68.75
N SER A 452 61.18 3.55 67.69
CA SER A 452 59.79 3.98 67.48
C SER A 452 59.56 5.50 67.52
N LYS A 453 60.61 6.33 67.42
CA LYS A 453 60.46 7.77 67.23
C LYS A 453 60.22 8.12 65.77
N GLY A 454 59.52 9.22 65.53
CA GLY A 454 59.33 9.77 64.19
C GLY A 454 60.64 10.16 63.51
N VAL A 455 60.75 9.93 62.21
CA VAL A 455 61.90 10.34 61.40
C VAL A 455 61.48 11.44 60.44
N ALA A 456 61.93 12.67 60.72
CA ALA A 456 61.62 13.86 59.95
C ALA A 456 62.35 13.93 58.59
N GLY A 457 61.76 14.65 57.63
CA GLY A 457 62.36 14.94 56.33
C GLY A 457 62.46 13.75 55.37
N VAL A 458 61.78 12.64 55.66
CA VAL A 458 61.64 11.48 54.77
C VAL A 458 60.60 11.82 53.70
N THR A 459 60.92 11.62 52.42
CA THR A 459 59.93 11.75 51.33
C THR A 459 59.22 10.41 51.12
N VAL A 460 57.89 10.44 51.21
CA VAL A 460 57.00 9.33 50.81
C VAL A 460 56.28 9.71 49.52
N THR A 461 56.14 8.76 48.60
CA THR A 461 55.44 8.91 47.32
C THR A 461 54.27 7.93 47.20
N ALA A 462 53.16 8.38 46.61
CA ALA A 462 51.96 7.59 46.34
C ALA A 462 51.23 8.17 45.12
N GLY A 463 50.87 7.33 44.14
CA GLY A 463 50.08 7.76 42.97
C GLY A 463 50.70 8.88 42.13
N GLY A 464 52.04 9.01 42.14
CA GLY A 464 52.76 10.11 41.48
C GLY A 464 52.90 11.39 42.31
N LEU A 465 52.19 11.50 43.43
CA LEU A 465 52.29 12.61 44.40
C LEU A 465 53.29 12.28 45.51
N SER A 466 53.74 13.29 46.27
CA SER A 466 54.71 13.11 47.37
C SER A 466 54.48 14.06 48.54
N ALA A 467 54.86 13.63 49.74
CA ALA A 467 54.95 14.47 50.93
C ALA A 467 56.24 14.18 51.71
N ARG A 468 56.64 15.12 52.59
CA ARG A 468 57.74 14.92 53.55
C ARG A 468 57.22 14.79 54.96
N THR A 469 57.92 14.02 55.79
CA THR A 469 57.56 13.81 57.19
C THR A 469 57.88 14.98 58.12
N ASP A 470 57.00 15.21 59.09
CA ASP A 470 57.17 16.18 60.19
C ASP A 470 58.14 15.69 61.28
N ALA A 471 58.31 16.47 62.35
CA ALA A 471 59.19 16.13 63.48
C ALA A 471 58.75 14.84 64.21
N GLU A 472 57.45 14.58 64.23
CA GLU A 472 56.80 13.39 64.79
C GLU A 472 56.74 12.21 63.77
N GLY A 473 57.37 12.37 62.61
CA GLY A 473 57.48 11.37 61.55
C GLY A 473 56.24 11.20 60.69
N LYS A 474 55.19 11.99 60.88
CA LYS A 474 53.92 11.87 60.14
C LYS A 474 54.02 12.45 58.74
N TYR A 475 53.27 11.89 57.79
CA TYR A 475 53.06 12.48 56.47
C TYR A 475 51.58 12.39 56.05
N SER A 476 51.21 13.17 55.04
CA SER A 476 49.89 13.12 54.40
C SER A 476 50.00 13.55 52.93
N ILE A 477 49.46 12.74 52.03
CA ILE A 477 49.43 12.94 50.58
C ILE A 477 47.95 12.92 50.16
N ALA A 478 47.34 14.10 50.01
CA ALA A 478 45.97 14.22 49.52
C ALA A 478 45.92 14.18 47.97
N GLY A 479 44.79 13.76 47.41
CA GLY A 479 44.59 13.71 45.96
C GLY A 479 45.16 12.46 45.27
N VAL A 480 45.48 11.41 46.03
CA VAL A 480 45.96 10.13 45.47
C VAL A 480 44.75 9.40 44.86
N PRO A 481 44.81 8.90 43.61
CA PRO A 481 43.70 8.15 43.01
C PRO A 481 43.28 6.95 43.88
N THR A 482 41.97 6.69 43.93
CA THR A 482 41.47 5.48 44.63
C THR A 482 41.77 4.21 43.83
N GLY A 483 41.85 3.07 44.51
CA GLY A 483 42.34 1.81 43.96
C GLY A 483 43.72 1.39 44.49
N THR A 484 44.22 0.24 44.02
CA THR A 484 45.48 -0.35 44.50
C THR A 484 46.69 0.45 44.02
N THR A 485 47.24 1.26 44.92
CA THR A 485 48.38 2.14 44.68
C THR A 485 49.65 1.61 45.34
N THR A 486 50.80 1.73 44.67
CA THR A 486 52.12 1.52 45.30
C THR A 486 52.54 2.78 46.05
N ILE A 487 52.91 2.61 47.31
CA ILE A 487 53.35 3.66 48.24
C ILE A 487 54.77 3.31 48.66
N GLU A 488 55.71 4.26 48.60
CA GLU A 488 57.12 4.00 48.86
C GLU A 488 57.86 5.18 49.51
N VAL A 489 58.98 4.88 50.16
CA VAL A 489 59.90 5.87 50.71
C VAL A 489 61.01 6.15 49.70
N THR A 490 60.88 7.21 48.90
CA THR A 490 61.86 7.56 47.87
C THR A 490 63.14 8.18 48.44
N ALA A 491 63.06 8.95 49.53
CA ALA A 491 64.22 9.58 50.16
C ALA A 491 64.16 9.50 51.69
N SER A 492 65.25 9.11 52.33
CA SER A 492 65.40 9.02 53.79
C SER A 492 66.79 9.54 54.22
N PRO A 493 66.98 9.95 55.49
CA PRO A 493 68.30 10.32 56.01
C PRO A 493 69.33 9.19 55.85
N THR A 494 70.59 9.54 55.58
CA THR A 494 71.66 8.62 55.13
C THR A 494 72.04 7.50 56.11
N GLN A 495 71.70 7.65 57.38
CA GLN A 495 71.88 6.63 58.42
C GLN A 495 70.84 5.51 58.35
N TYR A 496 69.74 5.69 57.62
CA TYR A 496 68.65 4.72 57.50
C TYR A 496 68.66 3.99 56.13
N LEU A 497 68.25 2.74 56.16
CA LEU A 497 67.89 1.95 54.98
C LEU A 497 66.47 2.33 54.54
N ARG A 498 66.25 2.42 53.22
CA ARG A 498 64.89 2.56 52.67
C ARG A 498 64.15 1.21 52.79
N PRO A 499 62.89 1.19 53.28
CA PRO A 499 62.05 0.00 53.32
C PRO A 499 61.59 -0.38 51.90
N ALA A 500 61.01 -1.58 51.76
CA ALA A 500 60.35 -1.98 50.52
C ALA A 500 59.06 -1.16 50.29
N PRO A 501 58.68 -0.88 49.02
CA PRO A 501 57.36 -0.35 48.68
C PRO A 501 56.23 -1.24 49.20
N GLN A 502 55.11 -0.63 49.59
CA GLN A 502 53.87 -1.32 49.96
C GLN A 502 52.79 -1.05 48.92
N GLN A 503 52.07 -2.09 48.49
CA GLN A 503 50.81 -1.92 47.75
C GLN A 503 49.64 -1.85 48.75
N LYS A 504 48.77 -0.85 48.59
CA LYS A 504 47.58 -0.65 49.43
C LYS A 504 46.43 -0.14 48.56
N ASN A 505 45.21 -0.56 48.89
CA ASN A 505 44.01 -0.03 48.27
C ASN A 505 43.66 1.34 48.90
N VAL A 506 43.75 2.41 48.13
CA VAL A 506 43.37 3.76 48.55
C VAL A 506 41.87 3.92 48.35
N THR A 507 41.15 4.40 49.37
CA THR A 507 39.70 4.69 49.28
C THR A 507 39.45 6.19 49.36
N VAL A 508 38.23 6.66 49.07
CA VAL A 508 37.85 8.07 49.23
C VAL A 508 38.05 8.54 50.69
N ASN A 509 37.84 7.64 51.65
CA ASN A 509 38.12 7.86 53.09
C ASN A 509 39.63 7.87 53.43
N GLY A 510 40.50 7.69 52.43
CA GLY A 510 41.94 7.57 52.58
C GLY A 510 42.44 6.16 52.91
N VAL A 511 43.71 6.09 53.32
CA VAL A 511 44.37 4.91 53.91
C VAL A 511 45.58 5.36 54.74
N GLU A 512 45.77 4.76 55.92
CA GLU A 512 46.95 5.00 56.77
C GLU A 512 47.99 3.88 56.58
N VAL A 513 49.27 4.27 56.42
CA VAL A 513 50.38 3.37 56.08
C VAL A 513 51.65 3.78 56.80
N ASP A 514 52.12 2.94 57.72
CA ASP A 514 53.38 3.18 58.44
C ASP A 514 54.59 2.50 57.77
N PHE A 515 55.75 3.14 57.87
CA PHE A 515 57.03 2.67 57.38
C PHE A 515 58.10 2.64 58.49
N PRO A 516 58.50 1.46 59.00
CA PRO A 516 59.66 1.34 59.87
C PRO A 516 60.98 1.44 59.09
N LEU A 517 61.90 2.28 59.56
CA LEU A 517 63.25 2.42 59.02
C LEU A 517 64.26 1.67 59.89
N ALA A 518 65.09 0.83 59.26
CA ALA A 518 66.25 0.21 59.91
C ALA A 518 67.50 1.10 59.78
N LEU A 519 68.37 1.11 60.80
CA LEU A 519 69.69 1.74 60.69
C LEU A 519 70.59 0.93 59.75
N LYS A 520 71.43 1.63 58.97
CA LYS A 520 72.41 1.04 58.07
C LYS A 520 73.57 0.43 58.87
N PRO A 521 73.94 -0.85 58.64
CA PRO A 521 74.95 -1.52 59.45
C PRO A 521 76.36 -0.94 59.24
N THR A 522 77.05 -0.66 60.35
CA THR A 522 78.46 -0.24 60.38
C THR A 522 79.38 -1.42 60.03
N PRO A 523 80.39 -1.27 59.15
CA PRO A 523 81.25 -2.37 58.74
C PRO A 523 82.30 -2.74 59.80
N THR A 524 82.24 -3.97 60.29
CA THR A 524 83.27 -4.58 61.17
C THR A 524 84.35 -5.28 60.31
N PRO A 525 85.66 -5.17 60.62
CA PRO A 525 86.73 -5.78 59.82
C PRO A 525 86.70 -7.32 59.83
N LYS A 526 87.14 -7.92 58.72
CA LYS A 526 86.96 -9.34 58.38
C LYS A 526 88.25 -10.17 58.49
N PRO A 527 88.23 -11.38 59.08
CA PRO A 527 89.20 -12.44 58.81
C PRO A 527 88.82 -13.34 57.60
N SER A 528 89.82 -13.99 57.01
CA SER A 528 89.77 -14.85 55.80
C SER A 528 90.89 -15.92 55.95
N PRO A 529 90.99 -17.02 55.16
CA PRO A 529 90.25 -17.38 53.93
C PRO A 529 89.86 -18.90 53.75
N THR A 530 89.34 -19.25 52.56
CA THR A 530 89.41 -20.59 51.86
C THR A 530 88.71 -21.84 52.43
N PRO A 531 88.42 -22.92 51.64
CA PRO A 531 88.21 -23.00 50.16
C PRO A 531 87.03 -23.91 49.66
N LYS A 532 86.49 -23.58 48.47
CA LYS A 532 86.13 -24.44 47.29
C LYS A 532 85.62 -25.90 47.50
N PRO A 533 84.44 -26.32 46.93
CA PRO A 533 84.38 -26.70 45.50
C PRO A 533 83.10 -26.41 44.66
N THR A 534 83.31 -25.78 43.49
CA THR A 534 82.68 -26.05 42.17
C THR A 534 83.37 -27.26 41.48
N PRO A 535 82.82 -27.96 40.44
CA PRO A 535 81.99 -27.47 39.29
C PRO A 535 80.78 -28.41 38.87
N LYS A 536 79.73 -28.00 38.10
CA LYS A 536 79.51 -27.93 36.60
C LYS A 536 79.52 -29.32 35.88
N PRO A 537 78.99 -29.57 34.64
CA PRO A 537 77.98 -28.92 33.75
C PRO A 537 76.85 -29.85 33.18
N THR A 538 75.84 -29.28 32.50
CA THR A 538 75.33 -29.61 31.11
C THR A 538 74.29 -28.52 30.74
N THR A 539 74.39 -27.70 29.66
CA THR A 539 74.24 -27.92 28.19
C THR A 539 72.88 -28.53 27.78
N SER A 540 72.12 -28.00 26.82
CA SER A 540 72.55 -27.46 25.50
C SER A 540 71.68 -26.34 24.86
N ALA A 541 72.31 -25.48 24.04
CA ALA A 541 71.72 -24.75 22.89
C ALA A 541 72.10 -25.49 21.56
N PRO A 542 71.87 -25.05 20.28
CA PRO A 542 71.49 -23.75 19.66
C PRO A 542 70.09 -23.76 18.96
N THR A 543 69.47 -22.70 18.39
CA THR A 543 69.85 -21.64 17.40
C THR A 543 69.95 -22.20 15.96
N PRO A 544 69.23 -21.69 14.91
CA PRO A 544 69.28 -20.29 14.43
C PRO A 544 67.91 -19.67 13.98
N THR A 545 67.68 -18.37 13.66
CA THR A 545 68.54 -17.20 13.31
C THR A 545 68.97 -17.18 11.82
N PRO A 546 69.28 -16.05 11.14
CA PRO A 546 69.21 -14.60 11.48
C PRO A 546 67.82 -14.00 11.10
N THR A 547 67.54 -12.75 10.65
CA THR A 547 68.35 -11.60 10.16
C THR A 547 67.67 -10.25 10.47
N THR A 548 68.11 -9.15 9.84
CA THR A 548 67.92 -7.74 10.25
C THR A 548 67.87 -6.77 9.06
N SER A 549 67.55 -5.49 9.35
CA SER A 549 68.07 -4.23 8.72
C SER A 549 67.03 -3.38 7.94
N ALA A 550 66.94 -2.04 8.06
CA ALA A 550 67.42 -1.08 9.07
C ALA A 550 66.70 0.31 8.93
N LEU A 551 67.10 1.27 9.78
CA LEU A 551 66.79 2.72 9.83
C LEU A 551 66.91 3.47 8.47
N PRO A 552 66.34 4.70 8.29
CA PRO A 552 66.44 5.82 9.25
C PRO A 552 65.22 6.74 9.47
N SER A 553 65.40 7.70 10.38
CA SER A 553 64.45 8.72 10.86
C SER A 553 64.91 10.15 10.54
N THR A 554 64.01 11.08 10.20
CA THR A 554 64.28 12.54 10.27
C THR A 554 63.03 13.41 10.47
N SER A 555 63.10 14.31 11.46
CA SER A 555 62.51 15.68 11.55
C SER A 555 61.01 15.96 11.30
N ALA A 556 60.38 16.61 12.29
CA ALA A 556 59.22 17.49 12.12
C ALA A 556 59.63 18.95 11.82
N PRO A 557 58.67 19.84 11.49
CA PRO A 557 58.53 21.07 12.28
C PRO A 557 57.08 21.39 12.70
N ALA A 558 56.89 22.51 13.43
CA ALA A 558 55.69 22.88 14.19
C ALA A 558 54.76 23.93 13.49
N PRO A 559 53.54 24.22 14.00
CA PRO A 559 52.48 24.97 13.29
C PRO A 559 52.33 26.46 13.70
N LYS A 560 51.22 27.12 13.25
CA LYS A 560 50.67 28.49 13.57
C LYS A 560 50.83 29.50 12.39
N PRO A 561 49.93 30.48 12.13
CA PRO A 561 48.79 31.03 12.92
C PRO A 561 47.37 30.98 12.29
N SER A 562 46.38 31.46 13.07
CA SER A 562 44.99 31.82 12.69
C SER A 562 44.83 33.36 12.60
N PRO A 563 43.86 33.93 11.85
CA PRO A 563 42.57 34.37 12.44
C PRO A 563 41.34 34.08 11.52
N THR A 564 40.06 33.90 11.93
CA THR A 564 39.14 34.45 12.97
C THR A 564 38.10 35.45 12.41
N THR A 565 36.89 34.96 12.05
CA THR A 565 35.57 35.68 11.99
C THR A 565 35.39 36.81 10.94
N PRO A 566 34.17 37.37 10.68
CA PRO A 566 32.87 37.17 11.34
C PRO A 566 31.62 36.92 10.46
N LYS A 567 30.55 36.52 11.16
CA LYS A 567 29.14 36.49 10.72
C LYS A 567 28.58 37.91 10.59
N LEU A 568 27.71 38.17 9.60
CA LEU A 568 26.92 39.41 9.52
C LEU A 568 25.42 39.11 9.48
N THR A 569 24.64 39.93 10.19
CA THR A 569 23.18 39.89 10.27
C THR A 569 22.57 41.12 9.62
N THR A 570 21.47 40.99 8.90
CA THR A 570 20.79 42.12 8.24
C THR A 570 19.38 42.30 8.81
N ALA A 571 19.03 43.54 9.20
CA ALA A 571 17.70 43.92 9.67
C ALA A 571 17.23 45.24 8.99
N LYS A 572 15.92 45.35 8.79
CA LYS A 572 15.19 46.38 8.01
C LYS A 572 14.99 47.70 8.79
N PRO A 573 15.04 48.87 8.11
CA PRO A 573 13.94 49.83 8.19
C PRO A 573 13.58 50.52 6.85
N THR A 574 12.69 51.52 6.88
CA THR A 574 11.96 52.22 5.77
C THR A 574 11.17 53.41 6.38
N PRO A 575 10.48 54.37 5.68
CA PRO A 575 10.22 54.51 4.23
C PRO A 575 10.28 55.96 3.59
N THR A 576 10.27 56.01 2.24
CA THR A 576 9.47 56.90 1.33
C THR A 576 9.48 58.46 1.37
N GLN A 577 9.48 59.05 0.14
CA GLN A 577 8.95 60.38 -0.34
C GLN A 577 9.85 61.63 -0.55
N GLU A 578 9.39 62.48 -1.50
CA GLU A 578 9.87 63.80 -1.99
C GLU A 578 9.12 64.97 -1.26
N PRO A 579 9.55 66.27 -1.27
CA PRO A 579 9.45 67.19 -2.44
C PRO A 579 10.46 68.40 -2.49
N SER A 580 10.20 69.41 -3.34
CA SER A 580 10.95 70.68 -3.65
C SER A 580 10.49 71.93 -2.81
N PRO A 581 10.82 73.26 -3.05
CA PRO A 581 11.87 73.99 -3.84
C PRO A 581 12.47 75.33 -3.19
N THR A 582 13.21 76.18 -3.96
CA THR A 582 13.36 77.70 -3.89
C THR A 582 14.40 78.38 -2.90
N PRO A 583 14.75 79.71 -2.95
CA PRO A 583 15.64 80.49 -3.89
C PRO A 583 16.70 81.45 -3.19
N THR A 584 17.07 82.62 -3.79
CA THR A 584 17.64 83.92 -3.18
C THR A 584 19.14 84.24 -3.47
N PRO A 585 19.68 85.52 -3.54
CA PRO A 585 19.22 86.88 -3.97
C PRO A 585 20.16 87.65 -4.97
N THR A 586 19.91 88.95 -5.21
CA THR A 586 20.81 89.97 -5.84
C THR A 586 21.04 91.19 -4.92
N PRO A 587 22.09 92.03 -5.10
CA PRO A 587 21.90 93.50 -4.98
C PRO A 587 22.73 94.42 -5.92
N LYS A 588 22.38 95.72 -5.91
CA LYS A 588 22.96 96.91 -6.61
C LYS A 588 24.01 97.64 -5.71
N PRO A 589 24.77 98.71 -6.10
CA PRO A 589 24.25 100.03 -6.54
C PRO A 589 25.12 100.83 -7.57
N LEU A 590 24.93 102.17 -7.61
CA LEU A 590 25.26 103.21 -8.62
C LEU A 590 26.19 104.29 -7.97
N PRO A 591 27.07 105.06 -8.68
CA PRO A 591 26.77 106.45 -9.08
C PRO A 591 27.43 106.98 -10.39
N THR A 592 27.65 108.29 -10.53
CA THR A 592 27.39 109.11 -11.75
C THR A 592 28.35 110.30 -12.00
N PHE A 593 28.10 111.07 -13.10
CA PHE A 593 28.58 112.45 -13.46
C PHE A 593 29.88 112.56 -14.32
N THR A 594 29.82 113.07 -15.58
CA THR A 594 30.08 114.46 -16.11
C THR A 594 31.52 114.99 -15.91
N THR A 595 32.20 115.77 -16.80
CA THR A 595 31.78 116.61 -17.96
C THR A 595 32.99 117.02 -18.87
N ALA A 596 32.70 117.60 -20.06
CA ALA A 596 33.38 118.73 -20.73
C ALA A 596 34.69 118.61 -21.58
N THR A 597 34.50 118.67 -22.91
CA THR A 597 35.06 119.67 -23.89
C THR A 597 36.61 119.77 -24.16
N PRO A 598 37.14 120.56 -25.15
CA PRO A 598 37.90 119.95 -26.27
C PRO A 598 39.24 120.62 -26.68
N ALA A 599 39.94 120.02 -27.67
CA ALA A 599 40.70 120.75 -28.71
C ALA A 599 40.96 119.85 -29.95
N PRO A 600 40.90 120.36 -31.21
CA PRO A 600 41.09 119.57 -32.44
C PRO A 600 42.40 119.86 -33.17
N THR A 601 42.77 119.02 -34.15
CA THR A 601 43.44 119.51 -35.39
C THR A 601 43.28 118.59 -36.61
N THR A 602 43.16 119.20 -37.79
CA THR A 602 43.29 118.64 -39.16
C THR A 602 42.27 117.60 -39.65
N GLN A 603 41.73 117.85 -40.84
CA GLN A 603 40.70 117.07 -41.54
C GLN A 603 41.23 116.55 -42.90
N PRO A 604 41.15 115.24 -43.20
CA PRO A 604 41.34 114.69 -44.55
C PRO A 604 40.11 114.90 -45.48
N PRO A 605 40.26 114.76 -46.81
CA PRO A 605 39.20 115.04 -47.79
C PRO A 605 38.03 114.03 -47.77
N ALA A 606 36.91 114.43 -48.36
CA ALA A 606 35.66 113.67 -48.35
C ALA A 606 35.73 112.36 -49.17
N PRO A 607 35.35 111.20 -48.59
CA PRO A 607 35.36 109.90 -49.27
C PRO A 607 34.18 109.69 -50.25
N THR A 608 34.44 108.97 -51.33
CA THR A 608 33.46 108.65 -52.40
C THR A 608 32.86 107.24 -52.33
N VAL A 609 33.38 106.39 -51.43
CA VAL A 609 33.00 104.98 -51.22
C VAL A 609 32.74 104.72 -49.74
N GLY A 610 31.96 103.68 -49.43
CA GLY A 610 31.71 103.20 -48.07
C GLY A 610 32.40 101.86 -47.80
N SER A 611 32.09 101.28 -46.64
CA SER A 611 32.59 99.95 -46.24
C SER A 611 31.60 99.22 -45.33
N VAL A 612 31.68 97.89 -45.28
CA VAL A 612 30.90 97.04 -44.37
C VAL A 612 31.86 96.25 -43.49
N ALA A 613 31.62 96.21 -42.19
CA ALA A 613 32.42 95.45 -41.24
C ALA A 613 31.54 94.61 -40.32
N GLY A 614 32.07 93.51 -39.79
CA GLY A 614 31.34 92.59 -38.93
C GLY A 614 32.26 91.61 -38.21
N LYS A 615 31.64 90.65 -37.51
CA LYS A 615 32.32 89.47 -36.96
C LYS A 615 31.63 88.19 -37.41
N VAL A 616 32.39 87.10 -37.45
CA VAL A 616 31.89 85.72 -37.60
C VAL A 616 32.44 84.88 -36.45
N THR A 617 31.56 84.31 -35.63
CA THR A 617 31.91 83.57 -34.41
C THR A 617 31.10 82.28 -34.26
N ASP A 618 31.57 81.35 -33.43
CA ASP A 618 30.78 80.22 -32.96
C ASP A 618 29.77 80.65 -31.86
N PRO A 619 28.85 79.77 -31.41
CA PRO A 619 27.91 80.08 -30.33
C PRO A 619 28.55 80.34 -28.95
N THR A 620 29.83 80.05 -28.79
CA THR A 620 30.62 80.37 -27.58
C THR A 620 31.33 81.73 -27.67
N GLY A 621 31.16 82.44 -28.80
CA GLY A 621 31.78 83.74 -29.07
C GLY A 621 33.23 83.65 -29.59
N LYS A 622 33.75 82.47 -29.90
CA LYS A 622 35.09 82.32 -30.48
C LYS A 622 35.09 82.67 -31.97
N PRO A 623 36.17 83.24 -32.51
CA PRO A 623 36.25 83.59 -33.93
C PRO A 623 36.31 82.35 -34.84
N VAL A 624 35.69 82.44 -36.03
CA VAL A 624 35.73 81.40 -37.08
C VAL A 624 36.54 81.90 -38.29
N PRO A 625 37.89 81.86 -38.24
CA PRO A 625 38.73 82.33 -39.34
C PRO A 625 38.68 81.40 -40.55
N GLY A 626 38.89 81.96 -41.74
CA GLY A 626 38.84 81.22 -43.01
C GLY A 626 37.43 81.04 -43.60
N ALA A 627 36.39 81.48 -42.89
CA ALA A 627 35.11 81.79 -43.52
C ALA A 627 35.27 82.97 -44.51
N THR A 628 34.40 83.02 -45.52
CA THR A 628 34.36 84.10 -46.51
C THR A 628 33.06 84.88 -46.40
N VAL A 629 33.13 86.21 -46.42
CA VAL A 629 31.95 87.07 -46.42
C VAL A 629 31.83 87.78 -47.77
N THR A 630 30.65 87.67 -48.39
CA THR A 630 30.37 88.20 -49.72
C THR A 630 29.24 89.20 -49.63
N ALA A 631 29.46 90.44 -50.05
CA ALA A 631 28.40 91.41 -50.30
C ALA A 631 28.08 91.44 -51.80
N ARG A 632 26.82 91.25 -52.16
CA ARG A 632 26.30 91.32 -53.53
C ARG A 632 25.34 92.49 -53.66
N ASP A 633 25.55 93.36 -54.66
CA ASP A 633 24.66 94.48 -54.95
C ASP A 633 23.39 94.05 -55.70
N ALA A 634 22.43 94.98 -55.86
CA ALA A 634 21.18 94.74 -56.59
C ALA A 634 21.37 94.42 -58.09
N ASN A 635 22.56 94.63 -58.67
CA ASN A 635 22.91 94.27 -60.05
C ASN A 635 23.63 92.91 -60.13
N GLY A 636 23.85 92.24 -59.01
CA GLY A 636 24.57 90.96 -58.92
C GLY A 636 26.10 91.08 -58.85
N LYS A 637 26.65 92.29 -58.73
CA LYS A 637 28.10 92.50 -58.57
C LYS A 637 28.51 92.17 -57.14
N GLU A 638 29.59 91.39 -56.99
CA GLU A 638 30.07 90.94 -55.68
C GLU A 638 31.38 91.63 -55.26
N SER A 639 31.55 91.75 -53.94
CA SER A 639 32.82 92.04 -53.26
C SER A 639 32.98 91.07 -52.09
N THR A 640 34.18 90.50 -51.92
CA THR A 640 34.44 89.41 -50.97
C THR A 640 35.57 89.74 -50.00
N ALA A 641 35.48 89.21 -48.78
CA ALA A 641 36.49 89.34 -47.73
C ALA A 641 36.69 88.01 -47.00
N GLN A 642 37.94 87.72 -46.62
CA GLN A 642 38.28 86.62 -45.71
C GLN A 642 38.06 87.06 -44.25
N VAL A 643 37.53 86.17 -43.41
CA VAL A 643 37.44 86.40 -41.96
C VAL A 643 38.82 86.21 -41.32
N ALA A 644 39.28 87.25 -40.61
CA ALA A 644 40.57 87.32 -39.95
C ALA A 644 40.63 86.42 -38.70
N LYS A 645 41.85 86.24 -38.16
CA LYS A 645 42.12 85.37 -36.98
C LYS A 645 41.41 85.79 -35.69
N ASP A 646 40.93 87.03 -35.59
CA ASP A 646 40.15 87.56 -34.48
C ASP A 646 38.63 87.55 -34.73
N GLY A 647 38.22 86.91 -35.83
CA GLY A 647 36.82 86.77 -36.27
C GLY A 647 36.26 88.00 -36.96
N THR A 648 37.04 89.07 -37.16
CA THR A 648 36.57 90.25 -37.90
C THR A 648 36.61 90.04 -39.41
N PHE A 649 35.74 90.75 -40.13
CA PHE A 649 35.88 90.96 -41.56
C PHE A 649 35.59 92.43 -41.90
N ARG A 650 36.14 92.89 -43.02
CA ARG A 650 35.87 94.22 -43.57
C ARG A 650 35.89 94.17 -45.09
N LEU A 651 34.81 94.66 -45.69
CA LEU A 651 34.62 94.89 -47.12
C LEU A 651 34.80 96.40 -47.36
N ASN A 652 35.85 96.77 -48.09
CA ASN A 652 36.18 98.17 -48.39
C ASN A 652 35.69 98.56 -49.79
N ASP A 653 35.77 99.86 -50.08
CA ASP A 653 35.59 100.45 -51.41
C ASP A 653 34.26 100.12 -52.09
N LEU A 654 33.22 99.90 -51.28
CA LEU A 654 31.86 99.62 -51.74
C LEU A 654 31.20 100.92 -52.24
N PRO A 655 30.73 100.98 -53.50
CA PRO A 655 29.90 102.08 -53.96
C PRO A 655 28.63 102.25 -53.10
N PRO A 656 28.09 103.47 -52.96
CA PRO A 656 26.82 103.69 -52.26
C PRO A 656 25.67 102.91 -52.91
N GLY A 657 24.91 102.16 -52.10
CA GLY A 657 23.85 101.28 -52.58
C GLY A 657 23.44 100.20 -51.56
N ASP A 658 22.46 99.39 -51.93
CA ASP A 658 21.97 98.26 -51.13
C ASP A 658 22.67 96.94 -51.50
N TYR A 659 23.04 96.18 -50.47
CA TYR A 659 23.76 94.91 -50.58
C TYR A 659 23.10 93.80 -49.75
N THR A 660 23.06 92.58 -50.29
CA THR A 660 22.84 91.35 -49.53
C THR A 660 24.19 90.76 -49.15
N VAL A 661 24.39 90.45 -47.87
CA VAL A 661 25.64 89.91 -47.32
C VAL A 661 25.45 88.47 -46.87
N THR A 662 26.23 87.55 -47.46
CA THR A 662 26.25 86.12 -47.15
C THR A 662 27.59 85.71 -46.53
N VAL A 663 27.59 84.61 -45.76
CA VAL A 663 28.81 84.01 -45.19
C VAL A 663 28.98 82.58 -45.73
N GLY A 664 30.02 82.37 -46.53
CA GLY A 664 30.52 81.04 -46.86
C GLY A 664 31.31 80.47 -45.69
N VAL A 665 30.91 79.29 -45.21
CA VAL A 665 31.49 78.66 -44.01
C VAL A 665 32.48 77.54 -44.36
N PRO A 666 33.52 77.30 -43.54
CA PRO A 666 34.39 76.13 -43.67
C PRO A 666 33.65 74.81 -43.45
N THR A 667 34.25 73.70 -43.85
CA THR A 667 33.72 72.34 -43.64
C THR A 667 33.36 72.07 -42.17
N GLY A 668 32.29 71.32 -41.92
CA GLY A 668 31.82 70.97 -40.56
C GLY A 668 31.03 72.07 -39.84
N HIS A 669 30.56 73.08 -40.57
CA HIS A 669 29.79 74.21 -40.03
C HIS A 669 28.57 74.52 -40.91
N VAL A 670 27.52 75.10 -40.33
CA VAL A 670 26.28 75.47 -41.03
C VAL A 670 26.24 76.96 -41.32
N ALA A 671 25.89 77.32 -42.56
CA ALA A 671 25.84 78.72 -43.01
C ALA A 671 24.69 79.51 -42.33
N PRO A 672 24.94 80.72 -41.82
CA PRO A 672 23.92 81.56 -41.19
C PRO A 672 23.06 82.28 -42.25
N PRO A 673 21.87 82.78 -41.88
CA PRO A 673 21.02 83.58 -42.77
C PRO A 673 21.72 84.85 -43.30
N PRO A 674 21.43 85.29 -44.54
CA PRO A 674 21.98 86.51 -45.09
C PRO A 674 21.46 87.77 -44.38
N ALA A 675 22.28 88.83 -44.35
CA ALA A 675 21.91 90.14 -43.81
C ALA A 675 21.89 91.20 -44.94
N ASN A 676 20.86 92.03 -45.00
CA ASN A 676 20.78 93.12 -45.97
C ASN A 676 21.27 94.45 -45.35
N VAL A 677 21.96 95.28 -46.14
CA VAL A 677 22.60 96.51 -45.65
C VAL A 677 22.69 97.60 -46.72
N THR A 678 22.35 98.83 -46.36
CA THR A 678 22.50 100.03 -47.20
C THR A 678 23.80 100.75 -46.87
N VAL A 679 24.70 100.90 -47.84
CA VAL A 679 25.99 101.60 -47.69
C VAL A 679 25.90 103.00 -48.31
N LYS A 680 26.47 104.02 -47.65
CA LYS A 680 26.57 105.39 -48.18
C LYS A 680 28.03 105.82 -48.33
N ALA A 681 28.29 106.88 -49.11
CA ALA A 681 29.63 107.41 -49.31
C ALA A 681 30.26 107.86 -47.98
N GLY A 682 31.43 107.31 -47.64
CA GLY A 682 32.11 107.55 -46.37
C GLY A 682 31.60 106.78 -45.16
N GLU A 683 30.49 106.03 -45.29
CA GLU A 683 29.90 105.31 -44.17
C GLU A 683 30.55 103.93 -44.02
N GLN A 684 31.03 103.61 -42.81
CA GLN A 684 31.31 102.24 -42.42
C GLN A 684 30.08 101.68 -41.71
N VAL A 685 29.36 100.77 -42.35
CA VAL A 685 28.21 100.11 -41.74
C VAL A 685 28.67 98.88 -40.96
N GLN A 686 28.34 98.85 -39.67
CA GLN A 686 28.71 97.76 -38.77
C GLN A 686 27.55 96.76 -38.69
N LEU A 687 27.75 95.56 -39.24
CA LEU A 687 26.80 94.47 -39.13
C LEU A 687 26.80 93.84 -37.72
N PRO A 688 25.67 93.27 -37.28
CA PRO A 688 25.66 92.33 -36.15
C PRO A 688 26.55 91.12 -36.47
N GLY A 689 27.11 90.49 -35.44
CA GLY A 689 27.95 89.31 -35.61
C GLY A 689 27.17 88.11 -36.16
N PHE A 690 27.68 87.48 -37.21
CA PHE A 690 27.15 86.21 -37.69
C PHE A 690 27.60 85.07 -36.76
N VAL A 691 26.64 84.34 -36.21
CA VAL A 691 26.91 83.14 -35.41
C VAL A 691 26.82 81.91 -36.32
N VAL A 692 27.89 81.12 -36.36
CA VAL A 692 28.06 79.93 -37.21
C VAL A 692 28.07 78.70 -36.33
N ASN A 693 27.07 77.84 -36.47
CA ASN A 693 26.97 76.63 -35.67
C ASN A 693 27.92 75.53 -36.19
N PRO A 694 28.66 74.83 -35.32
CA PRO A 694 29.30 73.57 -35.69
C PRO A 694 28.25 72.48 -35.93
N ASP A 695 28.57 71.52 -36.79
CA ASP A 695 27.68 70.39 -37.07
C ASP A 695 27.56 69.43 -35.86
N LYS A 696 26.39 68.80 -35.69
CA LYS A 696 26.14 67.91 -34.54
C LYS A 696 26.82 66.55 -34.74
N PRO A 697 27.52 65.99 -33.73
CA PRO A 697 27.98 64.59 -33.82
C PRO A 697 26.76 63.66 -33.82
N LYS A 698 26.63 62.82 -34.87
CA LYS A 698 25.59 61.77 -34.93
C LYS A 698 25.60 60.90 -33.68
N ALA A 699 24.43 60.37 -33.32
CA ALA A 699 24.35 59.25 -32.37
C ALA A 699 25.05 58.01 -32.95
N GLN A 700 25.73 57.24 -32.12
CA GLN A 700 26.32 55.95 -32.46
C GLN A 700 25.87 54.90 -31.45
N PHE A 701 25.65 53.69 -31.95
CA PHE A 701 25.07 52.57 -31.18
C PHE A 701 25.94 51.33 -31.40
N ASN A 702 26.22 50.60 -30.32
CA ASN A 702 27.01 49.37 -30.37
C ASN A 702 26.41 48.32 -29.43
N TRP A 703 26.12 47.14 -29.99
CA TRP A 703 25.56 45.98 -29.29
C TRP A 703 26.66 44.96 -29.02
N ASP A 704 26.72 44.44 -27.79
CA ASP A 704 27.51 43.26 -27.49
C ASP A 704 26.87 42.00 -28.12
N ARG A 705 27.68 40.97 -28.39
CA ARG A 705 27.21 39.68 -28.93
C ARG A 705 26.25 39.01 -27.93
N VAL A 706 25.01 38.76 -28.35
CA VAL A 706 23.96 38.19 -27.51
C VAL A 706 24.00 36.67 -27.59
N VAL A 707 24.60 35.99 -26.60
CA VAL A 707 24.59 34.52 -26.51
C VAL A 707 23.33 34.06 -25.76
N VAL A 708 22.61 33.07 -26.30
CA VAL A 708 21.36 32.54 -25.72
C VAL A 708 21.18 31.05 -26.03
N LYS A 709 20.56 30.28 -25.13
CA LYS A 709 20.26 28.85 -25.34
C LYS A 709 18.83 28.61 -25.83
N PRO A 710 18.57 27.58 -26.66
CA PRO A 710 17.22 27.19 -27.05
C PRO A 710 16.29 27.05 -25.83
N GLY A 711 15.13 27.70 -25.87
CA GLY A 711 14.16 27.76 -24.78
C GLY A 711 14.40 28.82 -23.70
N GLN A 712 15.51 29.56 -23.73
CA GLN A 712 15.77 30.66 -22.80
C GLN A 712 15.31 32.03 -23.36
N THR A 713 15.36 33.06 -22.53
CA THR A 713 15.13 34.47 -22.93
C THR A 713 16.31 35.30 -22.47
N GLN A 714 16.96 35.99 -23.42
CA GLN A 714 18.05 36.94 -23.15
C GLN A 714 17.62 38.34 -23.57
N VAL A 715 17.97 39.35 -22.76
CA VAL A 715 17.66 40.77 -23.03
C VAL A 715 18.96 41.58 -22.96
N THR A 716 19.23 42.41 -23.95
CA THR A 716 20.47 43.20 -24.02
C THR A 716 20.22 44.53 -24.72
N ALA A 717 20.61 45.64 -24.08
CA ALA A 717 20.46 46.99 -24.63
C ALA A 717 21.80 47.50 -25.21
N PRO A 718 21.78 48.33 -26.28
CA PRO A 718 22.99 48.87 -26.88
C PRO A 718 23.66 49.91 -25.99
N THR A 719 24.98 49.96 -26.09
CA THR A 719 25.76 51.12 -25.64
C THR A 719 25.58 52.27 -26.64
N ARG A 720 25.34 53.49 -26.14
CA ARG A 720 25.07 54.68 -26.95
C ARG A 720 26.10 55.78 -26.71
N THR A 721 26.59 56.40 -27.77
CA THR A 721 27.49 57.56 -27.76
C THR A 721 27.03 58.62 -28.78
N GLY A 722 27.72 59.77 -28.83
CA GLY A 722 27.33 60.90 -29.70
C GLY A 722 26.18 61.72 -29.12
N ASP A 723 25.27 62.25 -29.97
CA ASP A 723 24.07 62.92 -29.50
C ASP A 723 23.11 61.93 -28.81
N THR A 724 22.86 62.14 -27.52
CA THR A 724 21.95 61.34 -26.69
C THR A 724 20.57 61.98 -26.48
N THR A 725 20.33 63.17 -27.03
CA THR A 725 19.13 63.98 -26.73
C THR A 725 17.89 63.62 -27.54
N THR A 726 18.06 63.09 -28.75
CA THR A 726 16.97 62.50 -29.55
C THR A 726 16.72 61.06 -29.10
N PRO A 727 15.49 60.62 -28.80
CA PRO A 727 15.19 59.19 -28.61
C PRO A 727 15.56 58.37 -29.87
N PRO A 728 16.07 57.14 -29.76
CA PRO A 728 16.18 56.24 -30.89
C PRO A 728 14.81 55.68 -31.25
N ASN A 729 14.64 55.28 -32.52
CA ASN A 729 13.51 54.48 -32.98
C ASN A 729 14.03 53.50 -34.06
N PHE A 730 14.44 52.31 -33.62
CA PHE A 730 14.90 51.24 -34.51
C PHE A 730 13.74 50.45 -35.12
N ARG A 731 13.95 49.93 -36.33
CA ARG A 731 13.03 49.00 -37.01
C ARG A 731 13.81 47.81 -37.56
N THR A 732 13.45 46.59 -37.16
CA THR A 732 14.00 45.36 -37.76
C THR A 732 13.67 45.30 -39.24
N SER A 733 14.70 45.20 -40.08
CA SER A 733 14.60 45.13 -41.54
C SER A 733 14.72 43.69 -42.05
N ALA A 734 15.59 42.88 -41.45
CA ALA A 734 15.76 41.48 -41.79
C ALA A 734 16.37 40.68 -40.62
N VAL A 735 16.11 39.37 -40.58
CA VAL A 735 16.84 38.42 -39.74
C VAL A 735 17.43 37.35 -40.65
N THR A 736 18.70 37.01 -40.47
CA THR A 736 19.42 36.03 -41.29
C THR A 736 20.12 35.02 -40.39
N GLN A 737 19.73 33.74 -40.49
CA GLN A 737 20.50 32.63 -39.94
C GLN A 737 21.75 32.40 -40.80
N ILE A 738 22.89 32.17 -40.15
CA ILE A 738 24.12 31.65 -40.76
C ILE A 738 24.27 30.19 -40.32
N LYS A 739 24.30 29.28 -41.28
CA LYS A 739 24.47 27.84 -41.03
C LYS A 739 25.95 27.47 -40.90
N PRO A 740 26.29 26.34 -40.26
CA PRO A 740 27.69 25.89 -40.12
C PRO A 740 28.44 25.63 -41.44
N ASP A 741 27.72 25.50 -42.56
CA ASP A 741 28.29 25.39 -43.92
C ASP A 741 28.60 26.75 -44.57
N GLY A 742 28.35 27.85 -43.86
CA GLY A 742 28.51 29.22 -44.36
C GLY A 742 27.35 29.74 -45.21
N THR A 743 26.29 28.94 -45.42
CA THR A 743 25.10 29.39 -46.16
C THR A 743 24.18 30.24 -45.28
N THR A 744 23.55 31.25 -45.88
CA THR A 744 22.60 32.13 -45.20
C THR A 744 21.15 31.70 -45.46
N THR A 745 20.26 31.99 -44.52
CA THR A 745 18.81 31.79 -44.68
C THR A 745 18.08 32.93 -44.00
N GLN A 746 17.38 33.73 -44.81
CA GLN A 746 16.59 34.86 -44.32
C GLN A 746 15.30 34.35 -43.67
N LEU A 747 14.98 34.88 -42.50
CA LEU A 747 13.76 34.65 -41.74
C LEU A 747 12.88 35.91 -41.84
N PRO A 748 11.54 35.77 -42.00
CA PRO A 748 10.63 36.92 -41.92
C PRO A 748 10.76 37.61 -40.57
N ALA A 749 10.70 38.94 -40.55
CA ALA A 749 10.84 39.70 -39.31
C ALA A 749 9.68 39.37 -38.34
N GLU A 750 8.46 39.17 -38.86
CA GLU A 750 7.30 38.75 -38.07
C GLU A 750 7.30 37.29 -37.61
N GLU A 751 8.17 36.42 -38.16
CA GLU A 751 8.39 35.05 -37.68
C GLU A 751 9.62 34.95 -36.76
N SER A 752 10.38 36.04 -36.59
CA SER A 752 11.65 36.01 -35.87
C SER A 752 11.44 36.04 -34.35
N TRP A 753 12.12 35.12 -33.66
CA TRP A 753 12.15 35.03 -32.19
C TRP A 753 13.11 36.04 -31.54
N ILE A 754 13.60 37.02 -32.31
CA ILE A 754 14.47 38.11 -31.86
C ILE A 754 13.75 39.42 -32.16
N SER A 755 13.09 40.03 -31.17
CA SER A 755 12.60 41.39 -31.33
C SER A 755 13.71 42.39 -31.00
N VAL A 756 13.66 43.55 -31.66
CA VAL A 756 14.45 44.72 -31.27
C VAL A 756 13.46 45.86 -31.05
N GLU A 757 13.43 46.36 -29.82
CA GLU A 757 12.54 47.45 -29.40
C GLU A 757 13.02 48.79 -30.00
N GLY A 758 12.15 49.79 -30.00
CA GLY A 758 12.45 51.10 -30.60
C GLY A 758 13.70 51.79 -30.02
N ASP A 759 14.02 51.56 -28.73
CA ASP A 759 15.24 52.08 -28.10
C ASP A 759 16.53 51.32 -28.47
N GLY A 760 16.39 50.20 -29.19
CA GLY A 760 17.45 49.30 -29.63
C GLY A 760 17.61 48.05 -28.77
N THR A 761 16.81 47.89 -27.71
CA THR A 761 16.89 46.72 -26.82
C THR A 761 16.53 45.43 -27.55
N VAL A 762 17.45 44.48 -27.54
CA VAL A 762 17.31 43.15 -28.16
C VAL A 762 16.67 42.19 -27.16
N VAL A 763 15.63 41.48 -27.57
CA VAL A 763 14.95 40.44 -26.79
C VAL A 763 14.96 39.14 -27.61
N ALA A 764 15.88 38.24 -27.28
CA ALA A 764 16.06 36.97 -27.96
C ALA A 764 15.38 35.83 -27.18
N ARG A 765 14.43 35.12 -27.81
CA ARG A 765 13.62 34.05 -27.20
C ARG A 765 13.58 32.77 -28.06
N PRO A 766 14.71 32.15 -28.39
CA PRO A 766 14.75 31.03 -29.34
C PRO A 766 13.84 29.86 -28.91
N PRO A 767 12.97 29.35 -29.80
CA PRO A 767 12.31 28.06 -29.62
C PRO A 767 13.26 26.93 -29.23
N ARG A 768 12.74 25.91 -28.54
CA ARG A 768 13.54 24.77 -28.05
C ARG A 768 14.20 23.94 -29.17
N ASN A 769 13.70 24.06 -30.39
CA ASN A 769 14.20 23.41 -31.60
C ASN A 769 14.99 24.36 -32.53
N THR A 770 15.31 25.59 -32.09
CA THR A 770 16.22 26.48 -32.83
C THR A 770 17.59 25.81 -32.95
N ALA A 771 18.11 25.73 -34.17
CA ALA A 771 19.42 25.16 -34.41
C ALA A 771 20.53 26.08 -33.84
N PRO A 772 21.60 25.52 -33.24
CA PRO A 772 22.74 26.31 -32.80
C PRO A 772 23.45 26.97 -33.98
N GLY A 773 24.04 28.15 -33.75
CA GLY A 773 24.71 28.95 -34.78
C GLY A 773 24.52 30.46 -34.64
N GLU A 774 25.07 31.22 -35.58
CA GLU A 774 25.01 32.68 -35.60
C GLU A 774 23.77 33.18 -36.35
N TYR A 775 23.04 34.11 -35.75
CA TYR A 775 21.90 34.82 -36.31
C TYR A 775 22.23 36.32 -36.35
N ARG A 776 22.07 36.95 -37.52
CA ARG A 776 22.25 38.39 -37.70
C ARG A 776 20.90 39.07 -37.85
N VAL A 777 20.69 40.13 -37.08
CA VAL A 777 19.51 40.99 -37.17
C VAL A 777 19.95 42.33 -37.73
N GLU A 778 19.35 42.74 -38.84
CA GLU A 778 19.56 44.06 -39.44
C GLU A 778 18.46 44.99 -38.94
N VAL A 779 18.85 46.11 -38.34
CA VAL A 779 17.94 47.15 -37.85
C VAL A 779 18.28 48.49 -38.48
N GLN A 780 17.26 49.25 -38.86
CA GLN A 780 17.42 50.59 -39.44
C GLN A 780 16.96 51.66 -38.44
N ASP A 781 17.70 52.77 -38.34
CA ASP A 781 17.34 53.93 -37.52
C ASP A 781 16.58 55.03 -38.31
N ASP A 782 16.09 56.05 -37.61
CA ASP A 782 15.36 57.19 -38.19
C ASP A 782 16.18 58.01 -39.22
N SER A 783 17.50 57.85 -39.29
CA SER A 783 18.35 58.47 -40.32
C SER A 783 18.50 57.61 -41.57
N GLY A 784 17.97 56.39 -41.56
CA GLY A 784 18.09 55.39 -42.62
C GLY A 784 19.36 54.55 -42.54
N GLU A 785 20.18 54.70 -41.49
CA GLU A 785 21.43 53.95 -41.32
C GLU A 785 21.14 52.54 -40.76
N THR A 786 21.77 51.52 -41.36
CA THR A 786 21.52 50.10 -41.02
C THR A 786 22.62 49.56 -40.13
N HIS A 787 22.23 48.96 -39.00
CA HIS A 787 23.11 48.36 -38.00
C HIS A 787 22.89 46.84 -37.98
N THR A 788 23.96 46.06 -37.74
CA THR A 788 23.90 44.59 -37.68
C THR A 788 24.19 44.09 -36.28
N ILE A 789 23.20 43.43 -35.68
CA ILE A 789 23.25 42.85 -34.34
C ILE A 789 23.53 41.34 -34.47
N THR A 790 24.41 40.80 -33.64
CA THR A 790 24.76 39.37 -33.65
C THR A 790 24.19 38.65 -32.43
N VAL A 791 23.35 37.65 -32.69
CA VAL A 791 22.78 36.73 -31.69
C VAL A 791 23.32 35.33 -31.96
N GLU A 792 23.89 34.67 -30.95
CA GLU A 792 24.48 33.34 -31.07
C GLU A 792 23.66 32.34 -30.26
N VAL A 793 23.22 31.26 -30.91
CA VAL A 793 22.48 30.18 -30.28
C VAL A 793 23.44 29.07 -29.90
N ASP A 794 23.62 28.88 -28.59
CA ASP A 794 24.45 27.82 -28.00
C ASP A 794 23.84 26.43 -28.26
N GLU A 795 24.66 25.38 -28.14
CA GLU A 795 24.15 23.99 -28.17
C GLU A 795 23.13 23.73 -27.03
N PRO A 796 22.05 22.97 -27.30
CA PRO A 796 21.08 22.61 -26.28
C PRO A 796 21.69 21.66 -25.23
N THR A 797 21.38 21.90 -23.95
CA THR A 797 21.86 21.05 -22.85
C THR A 797 21.36 19.61 -23.03
N PRO A 798 22.23 18.58 -23.04
CA PRO A 798 21.82 17.19 -23.25
C PRO A 798 20.78 16.69 -22.23
N MET A 799 19.84 15.86 -22.67
CA MET A 799 18.74 15.38 -21.83
C MET A 799 19.25 14.59 -20.61
N ALA A 800 20.35 13.85 -20.74
CA ALA A 800 21.01 13.14 -19.64
C ALA A 800 21.63 14.04 -18.54
N GLN A 801 21.78 15.35 -18.81
CA GLN A 801 22.15 16.36 -17.82
C GLN A 801 20.91 17.05 -17.22
N GLN A 802 19.86 17.25 -18.03
CA GLN A 802 18.59 17.85 -17.58
C GLN A 802 17.77 16.91 -16.69
N HIS A 803 17.77 15.60 -16.97
CA HIS A 803 16.91 14.60 -16.32
C HIS A 803 17.71 13.76 -15.33
N GLU A 804 17.47 13.93 -14.03
CA GLU A 804 17.98 13.03 -13.00
C GLU A 804 16.99 11.88 -12.78
N VAL A 805 17.35 10.67 -13.20
CA VAL A 805 16.47 9.49 -13.15
C VAL A 805 16.56 8.80 -11.80
N ARG A 806 15.41 8.40 -11.26
CA ARG A 806 15.27 7.61 -10.03
C ARG A 806 14.39 6.39 -10.30
N PHE A 807 14.88 5.23 -9.90
CA PHE A 807 14.12 3.97 -9.91
C PHE A 807 13.43 3.79 -8.55
N PRO A 808 12.19 3.28 -8.51
CA PRO A 808 11.53 2.99 -7.24
C PRO A 808 12.13 1.74 -6.59
N LEU A 809 12.63 1.90 -5.36
CA LEU A 809 13.01 0.79 -4.48
C LEU A 809 11.82 -0.17 -4.28
N ILE A 810 12.11 -1.47 -4.22
CA ILE A 810 11.14 -2.52 -3.95
C ILE A 810 11.79 -3.64 -3.13
N PRO A 811 11.13 -4.14 -2.07
CA PRO A 811 11.59 -5.33 -1.35
C PRO A 811 11.22 -6.60 -2.11
N VAL A 812 12.18 -7.53 -2.23
CA VAL A 812 12.06 -8.79 -2.99
C VAL A 812 12.65 -9.93 -2.16
N PRO A 813 11.81 -10.86 -1.65
CA PRO A 813 12.29 -12.07 -0.95
C PRO A 813 13.26 -12.89 -1.80
N ALA A 814 14.29 -13.48 -1.18
CA ALA A 814 15.22 -14.38 -1.86
C ALA A 814 14.46 -15.53 -2.54
N GLY A 815 14.76 -15.79 -3.82
CA GLY A 815 14.06 -16.77 -4.66
C GLY A 815 12.76 -16.29 -5.32
N ALA A 816 12.14 -15.20 -4.83
CA ALA A 816 10.91 -14.67 -5.41
C ALA A 816 11.17 -13.80 -6.65
N THR A 817 10.13 -13.54 -7.46
CA THR A 817 10.18 -12.56 -8.55
C THR A 817 9.24 -11.39 -8.29
N ARG A 818 9.74 -10.16 -8.43
CA ARG A 818 8.92 -8.93 -8.35
C ARG A 818 9.34 -7.91 -9.42
N GLN A 819 8.40 -7.10 -9.87
CA GLN A 819 8.64 -5.99 -10.81
C GLN A 819 8.38 -4.64 -10.14
N ALA A 820 9.33 -3.72 -10.31
CA ALA A 820 9.27 -2.36 -9.80
C ALA A 820 8.30 -1.46 -10.58
N GLY A 821 7.99 -0.30 -10.01
CA GLY A 821 7.33 0.80 -10.73
C GLY A 821 8.13 1.27 -11.96
N ARG A 822 7.49 2.05 -12.85
CA ARG A 822 8.24 2.76 -13.90
C ARG A 822 9.12 3.84 -13.24
N PRO A 823 10.38 4.02 -13.69
CA PRO A 823 11.24 5.08 -13.21
C PRO A 823 10.65 6.47 -13.48
N ARG A 824 11.20 7.44 -12.76
CA ARG A 824 10.80 8.84 -12.77
C ARG A 824 12.02 9.74 -12.91
N ALA A 825 11.82 10.95 -13.39
CA ALA A 825 12.88 11.94 -13.52
C ALA A 825 12.53 13.23 -12.78
N THR A 826 13.53 13.79 -12.09
CA THR A 826 13.56 15.21 -11.78
C THR A 826 14.16 15.94 -12.98
N VAL A 827 13.43 16.89 -13.57
CA VAL A 827 13.82 17.59 -14.79
C VAL A 827 14.18 19.03 -14.47
N THR A 828 15.43 19.41 -14.76
CA THR A 828 15.94 20.78 -14.61
C THR A 828 15.91 21.48 -15.97
N ASP A 829 15.18 22.59 -16.04
CA ASP A 829 14.89 23.33 -17.26
C ASP A 829 15.10 24.84 -17.01
N GLY A 830 16.32 25.31 -17.29
CA GLY A 830 16.76 26.65 -16.89
C GLY A 830 16.74 26.81 -15.36
N PRO A 831 16.02 27.81 -14.81
CA PRO A 831 15.88 28.00 -13.36
C PRO A 831 14.80 27.11 -12.71
N PHE A 832 14.04 26.33 -13.50
CA PHE A 832 12.93 25.52 -13.00
C PHE A 832 13.35 24.07 -12.77
N VAL A 833 12.85 23.47 -11.69
CA VAL A 833 13.07 22.05 -11.35
C VAL A 833 11.70 21.39 -11.16
N TYR A 834 11.47 20.31 -11.92
CA TYR A 834 10.21 19.58 -11.91
C TYR A 834 10.43 18.13 -11.44
N ALA A 835 9.97 17.80 -10.23
CA ALA A 835 9.97 16.44 -9.72
C ALA A 835 8.89 15.54 -10.37
N ASP A 836 9.00 14.22 -10.13
CA ASP A 836 8.10 13.14 -10.58
C ASP A 836 7.66 13.16 -12.05
N ARG A 837 8.52 13.62 -12.97
CA ARG A 837 8.17 13.56 -14.40
C ARG A 837 8.38 12.16 -14.97
N ARG A 838 7.55 11.80 -15.96
CA ARG A 838 7.80 10.65 -16.82
C ARG A 838 9.04 10.93 -17.68
N LEU A 839 9.83 9.91 -17.98
CA LEU A 839 10.95 10.04 -18.91
C LEU A 839 10.43 10.27 -20.35
N PRO A 840 11.22 10.93 -21.22
CA PRO A 840 10.86 11.15 -22.62
C PRO A 840 10.55 9.86 -23.39
N GLU A 841 9.59 9.91 -24.31
CA GLU A 841 9.30 8.79 -25.20
C GLU A 841 10.49 8.50 -26.13
N GLY A 842 10.83 7.22 -26.29
CA GLY A 842 12.05 6.77 -26.98
C GLY A 842 13.28 6.57 -26.09
N THR A 843 13.19 6.90 -24.79
CA THR A 843 14.26 6.57 -23.81
C THR A 843 14.47 5.05 -23.73
N ARG A 844 15.73 4.62 -23.71
CA ARG A 844 16.17 3.22 -23.65
C ARG A 844 16.93 2.94 -22.34
N PHE A 845 16.89 1.69 -21.91
CA PHE A 845 17.44 1.22 -20.65
C PHE A 845 18.28 -0.03 -20.86
N GLU A 846 19.47 -0.08 -20.28
CA GLU A 846 20.40 -1.21 -20.30
C GLU A 846 20.86 -1.47 -18.87
N VAL A 847 20.65 -2.69 -18.36
CA VAL A 847 21.17 -3.14 -17.05
C VAL A 847 22.60 -3.64 -17.25
N ASP A 848 23.47 -3.44 -16.26
CA ASP A 848 24.83 -3.99 -16.28
C ASP A 848 24.81 -5.53 -16.45
N PRO A 849 25.57 -6.09 -17.42
CA PRO A 849 25.60 -7.53 -17.68
C PRO A 849 25.92 -8.41 -16.46
N ALA A 850 26.63 -7.90 -15.45
CA ALA A 850 26.94 -8.64 -14.21
C ALA A 850 25.68 -9.03 -13.39
N TYR A 851 24.52 -8.45 -13.72
CA TYR A 851 23.25 -8.66 -13.03
C TYR A 851 22.18 -9.32 -13.93
N ALA A 852 22.48 -9.57 -15.21
CA ALA A 852 21.51 -10.00 -16.23
C ALA A 852 20.87 -11.38 -15.97
N ASP A 853 21.52 -12.22 -15.16
CA ASP A 853 20.99 -13.53 -14.76
C ASP A 853 19.73 -13.41 -13.89
N TRP A 854 19.64 -12.36 -13.07
CA TRP A 854 18.56 -12.17 -12.07
C TRP A 854 17.86 -10.81 -12.15
N VAL A 855 18.28 -9.91 -13.06
CA VAL A 855 17.69 -8.59 -13.26
C VAL A 855 17.38 -8.37 -14.73
N ARG A 856 16.15 -7.92 -15.04
CA ARG A 856 15.69 -7.61 -16.40
C ARG A 856 15.04 -6.23 -16.43
N VAL A 857 15.12 -5.54 -17.56
CA VAL A 857 14.46 -4.24 -17.78
C VAL A 857 13.52 -4.31 -18.98
N ASP A 858 12.35 -3.67 -18.87
CA ASP A 858 11.40 -3.52 -19.99
C ASP A 858 11.65 -2.23 -20.80
N ASN A 859 10.98 -2.10 -21.94
CA ASN A 859 11.07 -0.90 -22.80
C ASN A 859 10.54 0.39 -22.12
N ASN A 860 9.93 0.30 -20.94
CA ASN A 860 9.46 1.43 -20.13
C ASN A 860 10.38 1.72 -18.93
N GLY A 861 11.50 1.01 -18.80
CA GLY A 861 12.45 1.12 -17.68
C GLY A 861 12.02 0.41 -16.39
N ARG A 862 10.94 -0.39 -16.39
CA ARG A 862 10.58 -1.22 -15.23
C ARG A 862 11.63 -2.30 -15.05
N LEU A 863 12.17 -2.40 -13.84
CA LEU A 863 13.08 -3.47 -13.46
C LEU A 863 12.29 -4.65 -12.87
N THR A 864 12.58 -5.85 -13.33
CA THR A 864 12.12 -7.11 -12.74
C THR A 864 13.31 -7.80 -12.09
N PHE A 865 13.18 -8.14 -10.82
CA PHE A 865 14.22 -8.80 -10.01
C PHE A 865 13.77 -10.21 -9.65
N THR A 866 14.67 -11.19 -9.78
CA THR A 866 14.51 -12.59 -9.41
C THR A 866 15.76 -13.07 -8.64
N PRO A 867 16.06 -12.51 -7.45
CA PRO A 867 17.26 -12.86 -6.68
C PRO A 867 17.31 -14.38 -6.39
N PRO A 868 18.50 -15.00 -6.38
CA PRO A 868 18.66 -16.41 -6.00
C PRO A 868 18.08 -16.75 -4.62
N LYS A 869 17.72 -18.02 -4.39
CA LYS A 869 17.17 -18.51 -3.10
C LYS A 869 18.17 -18.41 -1.93
N ASP A 870 19.46 -18.42 -2.24
CA ASP A 870 20.60 -18.29 -1.32
C ASP A 870 21.14 -16.85 -1.23
N ALA A 871 20.46 -15.88 -1.84
CA ALA A 871 20.85 -14.48 -1.77
C ALA A 871 20.68 -13.94 -0.33
N ALA A 872 21.79 -13.55 0.30
CA ALA A 872 21.77 -12.94 1.62
C ALA A 872 20.91 -11.65 1.64
N PRO A 873 20.16 -11.34 2.71
CA PRO A 873 19.32 -10.14 2.77
C PRO A 873 20.03 -8.77 2.61
N GLY A 874 19.23 -7.71 2.60
CA GLY A 874 19.65 -6.32 2.57
C GLY A 874 19.70 -5.71 1.16
N ILE A 875 20.00 -4.40 1.11
CA ILE A 875 20.01 -3.61 -0.13
C ILE A 875 21.11 -4.10 -1.10
N ARG A 876 20.85 -3.99 -2.41
CA ARG A 876 21.82 -4.12 -3.50
C ARG A 876 21.69 -2.96 -4.47
N GLU A 877 22.83 -2.40 -4.84
CA GLU A 877 22.96 -1.38 -5.89
C GLU A 877 23.15 -2.05 -7.26
N ILE A 878 22.36 -1.63 -8.25
CA ILE A 878 22.36 -2.17 -9.61
C ILE A 878 22.56 -1.01 -10.61
N PRO A 879 23.66 -0.98 -11.38
CA PRO A 879 23.85 0.05 -12.41
C PRO A 879 22.90 -0.15 -13.60
N VAL A 880 22.17 0.91 -13.94
CA VAL A 880 21.29 0.98 -15.11
C VAL A 880 21.69 2.17 -15.98
N LYS A 881 22.17 1.90 -17.19
CA LYS A 881 22.47 2.91 -18.21
C LYS A 881 21.16 3.34 -18.88
N VAL A 882 20.86 4.63 -18.80
CA VAL A 882 19.70 5.24 -19.45
C VAL A 882 20.20 6.06 -20.64
N THR A 883 19.59 5.86 -21.81
CA THR A 883 19.90 6.59 -23.06
C THR A 883 18.65 7.31 -23.55
N PHE A 884 18.74 8.63 -23.69
CA PHE A 884 17.62 9.52 -24.02
C PHE A 884 17.43 9.66 -25.53
N PRO A 885 16.28 10.22 -26.00
CA PRO A 885 15.98 10.35 -27.43
C PRO A 885 16.94 11.24 -28.23
N ASP A 886 17.67 12.15 -27.55
CA ASP A 886 18.74 12.96 -28.13
C ASP A 886 20.06 12.19 -28.32
N GLY A 887 20.11 10.91 -27.95
CA GLY A 887 21.31 10.07 -27.97
C GLY A 887 22.23 10.24 -26.77
N SER A 888 21.95 11.19 -25.86
CA SER A 888 22.72 11.35 -24.63
C SER A 888 22.45 10.19 -23.66
N SER A 889 23.45 9.79 -22.87
CA SER A 889 23.28 8.68 -21.91
C SER A 889 24.02 8.90 -20.61
N ARG A 890 23.51 8.28 -19.54
CA ARG A 890 24.07 8.34 -18.18
C ARG A 890 23.65 7.11 -17.38
N THR A 891 24.55 6.61 -16.55
CA THR A 891 24.28 5.50 -15.62
C THR A 891 23.69 6.04 -14.32
N TYR A 892 22.67 5.34 -13.84
CA TYR A 892 21.99 5.58 -12.58
C TYR A 892 22.03 4.30 -11.73
N ILE A 893 21.95 4.43 -10.41
CA ILE A 893 21.80 3.28 -9.52
C ILE A 893 20.31 3.03 -9.31
N ALA A 894 19.91 1.77 -9.45
CA ALA A 894 18.66 1.26 -8.95
C ALA A 894 18.95 0.43 -7.69
N GLU A 895 18.19 0.66 -6.64
CA GLU A 895 18.28 -0.08 -5.38
C GLU A 895 17.18 -1.14 -5.31
N VAL A 896 17.54 -2.34 -4.87
CA VAL A 896 16.59 -3.41 -4.52
C VAL A 896 16.92 -3.93 -3.13
N GLU A 897 15.90 -4.13 -2.30
CA GLU A 897 16.08 -4.73 -0.98
C GLU A 897 15.80 -6.23 -1.07
N ILE A 898 16.80 -7.07 -0.82
CA ILE A 898 16.63 -8.52 -0.77
C ILE A 898 16.11 -8.88 0.63
N GLY A 899 14.93 -9.48 0.70
CA GLY A 899 14.38 -10.02 1.95
C GLY A 899 14.79 -11.48 2.18
N ASP A 900 14.50 -11.99 3.37
CA ASP A 900 14.59 -13.43 3.66
C ASP A 900 13.78 -14.27 2.65
N PRO A 901 14.16 -15.54 2.40
CA PRO A 901 13.39 -16.44 1.54
C PRO A 901 12.01 -16.76 2.14
N LEU A 902 11.03 -17.02 1.27
CA LEU A 902 9.65 -17.28 1.68
C LEU A 902 9.51 -18.55 2.54
N LEU A 903 8.55 -18.54 3.47
CA LEU A 903 8.26 -19.66 4.37
C LEU A 903 7.79 -20.89 3.60
N ALA A 904 6.96 -20.72 2.57
CA ALA A 904 6.55 -21.79 1.65
C ALA A 904 7.71 -22.45 0.88
N ASP A 905 8.85 -21.77 0.73
CA ASP A 905 10.03 -22.24 0.02
C ASP A 905 11.09 -22.88 0.95
N THR A 906 10.92 -22.73 2.27
CA THR A 906 11.88 -23.19 3.31
C THR A 906 11.30 -24.24 4.25
N ILE A 907 9.98 -24.39 4.32
CA ILE A 907 9.30 -25.31 5.22
C ILE A 907 8.73 -26.50 4.44
N GLU A 908 9.41 -27.64 4.53
CA GLU A 908 8.88 -28.90 4.03
C GLU A 908 7.63 -29.31 4.83
N LEU A 909 6.49 -29.39 4.14
CA LEU A 909 5.21 -29.89 4.63
C LEU A 909 4.69 -30.96 3.68
N GLY A 910 3.85 -31.86 4.18
CA GLY A 910 3.19 -32.87 3.36
C GLY A 910 2.07 -33.61 4.10
N TYR A 911 1.68 -34.75 3.54
CA TYR A 911 0.81 -35.73 4.19
C TYR A 911 1.48 -37.10 4.19
N GLU A 912 0.95 -38.03 4.98
CA GLU A 912 1.33 -39.44 4.87
C GLU A 912 0.61 -40.13 3.71
N GLU A 913 1.30 -41.07 3.06
CA GLU A 913 0.79 -41.78 1.89
C GLU A 913 0.30 -43.20 2.22
N GLY A 914 -0.44 -43.80 1.28
CA GLY A 914 -0.78 -45.23 1.31
C GLY A 914 -1.79 -45.62 2.39
N LEU A 915 -2.73 -44.73 2.70
CA LEU A 915 -3.86 -44.99 3.61
C LEU A 915 -5.07 -45.54 2.84
N SER A 916 -5.78 -46.50 3.44
CA SER A 916 -7.13 -46.83 3.05
C SER A 916 -8.08 -47.03 4.23
N VAL A 917 -9.31 -46.58 4.09
CA VAL A 917 -10.38 -46.59 5.11
C VAL A 917 -11.54 -47.46 4.62
N ARG A 918 -12.39 -47.99 5.50
CA ARG A 918 -13.55 -48.83 5.09
C ARG A 918 -14.66 -47.97 4.43
N PRO A 919 -15.49 -48.53 3.53
CA PRO A 919 -16.68 -47.84 3.01
C PRO A 919 -17.56 -47.24 4.12
N GLY A 920 -17.93 -45.96 4.02
CA GLY A 920 -18.77 -45.27 4.99
C GLY A 920 -18.07 -44.82 6.29
N GLU A 921 -16.80 -45.20 6.50
CA GLU A 921 -16.04 -44.82 7.69
C GLU A 921 -15.21 -43.56 7.48
N GLY A 922 -14.83 -42.92 8.60
CA GLY A 922 -13.92 -41.77 8.63
C GLY A 922 -12.49 -42.16 9.01
N ILE A 923 -11.51 -41.41 8.50
CA ILE A 923 -10.10 -41.52 8.85
C ILE A 923 -9.43 -40.15 8.99
N THR A 924 -8.51 -40.02 9.93
CA THR A 924 -7.64 -38.85 10.06
C THR A 924 -6.34 -39.09 9.30
N VAL A 925 -5.98 -38.19 8.39
CA VAL A 925 -4.68 -38.14 7.70
C VAL A 925 -3.82 -37.09 8.39
N LEU A 926 -2.62 -37.48 8.84
CA LEU A 926 -1.74 -36.58 9.57
C LEU A 926 -0.84 -35.80 8.63
N ARG A 927 -0.61 -34.52 8.96
CA ARG A 927 0.40 -33.67 8.31
C ARG A 927 1.81 -34.23 8.60
N THR A 928 2.66 -34.24 7.59
CA THR A 928 4.09 -34.60 7.69
C THR A 928 4.98 -33.37 7.42
N GLY A 929 6.30 -33.51 7.58
CA GLY A 929 7.26 -32.41 7.46
C GLY A 929 7.58 -31.75 8.80
N ALA A 930 7.74 -30.42 8.81
CA ALA A 930 8.06 -29.63 10.00
C ALA A 930 7.09 -29.91 11.15
N ALA A 931 7.60 -30.23 12.35
CA ALA A 931 6.78 -30.63 13.49
C ALA A 931 6.06 -29.44 14.15
N VAL A 932 6.80 -28.36 14.40
CA VAL A 932 6.27 -27.06 14.84
C VAL A 932 6.08 -26.19 13.60
N LEU A 933 4.93 -25.54 13.48
CA LEU A 933 4.63 -24.58 12.41
C LEU A 933 5.00 -23.15 12.84
N PRO A 934 5.30 -22.24 11.89
CA PRO A 934 5.33 -20.81 12.17
C PRO A 934 4.00 -20.31 12.73
N GLU A 935 4.08 -19.28 13.58
CA GLU A 935 2.91 -18.55 14.06
C GLU A 935 2.13 -17.97 12.87
N GLY A 936 0.79 -18.04 12.93
CA GLY A 936 -0.09 -17.59 11.84
C GLY A 936 -0.19 -18.52 10.61
N THR A 937 0.41 -19.71 10.64
CA THR A 937 0.22 -20.71 9.57
C THR A 937 -1.20 -21.29 9.63
N THR A 938 -1.93 -21.29 8.51
CA THR A 938 -3.28 -21.89 8.41
C THR A 938 -3.45 -22.79 7.19
N PHE A 939 -4.48 -23.64 7.19
CA PHE A 939 -4.73 -24.64 6.13
C PHE A 939 -6.17 -24.61 5.58
N GLU A 940 -6.32 -24.74 4.26
CA GLU A 940 -7.60 -24.77 3.55
C GLU A 940 -7.62 -25.88 2.48
N VAL A 941 -8.74 -26.57 2.30
CA VAL A 941 -8.91 -27.53 1.18
C VAL A 941 -9.20 -26.76 -0.10
N ASP A 942 -8.40 -26.97 -1.15
CA ASP A 942 -8.58 -26.31 -2.45
C ASP A 942 -9.77 -26.90 -3.22
N ARG A 943 -10.94 -26.31 -3.00
CA ARG A 943 -12.22 -26.73 -3.60
C ARG A 943 -12.36 -26.35 -5.08
N SER A 944 -11.30 -25.89 -5.76
CA SER A 944 -11.32 -25.73 -7.23
C SER A 944 -11.37 -27.06 -7.99
N GLN A 945 -11.05 -28.19 -7.31
CA GLN A 945 -11.18 -29.54 -7.85
C GLN A 945 -12.32 -30.31 -7.16
N PRO A 946 -13.19 -31.02 -7.91
CA PRO A 946 -14.28 -31.79 -7.32
C PRO A 946 -13.74 -33.05 -6.63
N LEU A 947 -14.07 -33.23 -5.35
CA LEU A 947 -13.67 -34.40 -4.54
C LEU A 947 -14.60 -35.63 -4.74
N GLY A 948 -15.64 -35.50 -5.57
CA GLY A 948 -16.68 -36.52 -5.72
C GLY A 948 -17.49 -36.70 -4.43
N ASP A 949 -17.87 -37.95 -4.14
CA ASP A 949 -18.67 -38.31 -2.96
C ASP A 949 -17.86 -38.35 -1.64
N TRP A 950 -16.60 -37.90 -1.64
CA TRP A 950 -15.74 -37.87 -0.45
C TRP A 950 -15.97 -36.58 0.36
N VAL A 951 -16.36 -36.73 1.62
CA VAL A 951 -16.45 -35.60 2.56
C VAL A 951 -15.09 -35.39 3.21
N VAL A 952 -14.57 -34.16 3.10
CA VAL A 952 -13.25 -33.80 3.63
C VAL A 952 -13.31 -32.48 4.41
N ILE A 953 -12.71 -32.50 5.60
CA ILE A 953 -12.55 -31.36 6.50
C ILE A 953 -11.06 -31.24 6.82
N VAL A 954 -10.51 -30.03 6.82
CA VAL A 954 -9.17 -29.75 7.34
C VAL A 954 -9.27 -29.06 8.69
N ASP A 955 -8.41 -29.43 9.62
CA ASP A 955 -8.16 -28.65 10.83
C ASP A 955 -7.28 -27.45 10.45
N GLU A 956 -7.84 -26.25 10.55
CA GLU A 956 -7.25 -24.99 10.05
C GLU A 956 -5.86 -24.69 10.65
N HIS A 957 -5.53 -25.21 11.83
CA HIS A 957 -4.33 -24.84 12.60
C HIS A 957 -3.24 -25.90 12.55
N THR A 958 -3.61 -27.18 12.52
CA THR A 958 -2.67 -28.32 12.43
C THR A 958 -2.49 -28.82 11.01
N GLY A 959 -3.43 -28.55 10.11
CA GLY A 959 -3.45 -29.07 8.74
C GLY A 959 -3.82 -30.54 8.65
N ASN A 960 -4.18 -31.22 9.75
CA ASN A 960 -4.65 -32.60 9.71
C ASN A 960 -6.00 -32.68 8.97
N LEU A 961 -6.21 -33.74 8.18
CA LEU A 961 -7.44 -33.92 7.40
C LEU A 961 -8.34 -34.99 8.01
N ARG A 962 -9.62 -34.70 8.16
CA ARG A 962 -10.68 -35.70 8.35
C ARG A 962 -11.27 -36.06 6.99
N VAL A 963 -11.20 -37.32 6.61
CA VAL A 963 -11.67 -37.84 5.31
C VAL A 963 -12.68 -38.96 5.56
N PHE A 964 -13.88 -38.85 4.99
CA PHE A 964 -14.90 -39.90 5.05
C PHE A 964 -15.08 -40.56 3.68
N ALA A 965 -15.12 -41.90 3.66
CA ALA A 965 -15.12 -42.66 2.43
C ALA A 965 -16.52 -42.98 1.88
N PRO A 966 -16.76 -42.75 0.57
CA PRO A 966 -17.91 -43.32 -0.13
C PRO A 966 -17.73 -44.84 -0.33
N GLN A 967 -18.62 -45.46 -1.10
CA GLN A 967 -18.61 -46.92 -1.28
C GLN A 967 -17.37 -47.43 -2.03
N HIS A 968 -16.85 -46.67 -2.99
CA HIS A 968 -15.73 -47.05 -3.87
C HIS A 968 -14.87 -45.84 -4.26
N GLY A 969 -13.62 -46.08 -4.68
CA GLY A 969 -12.77 -45.09 -5.35
C GLY A 969 -11.51 -44.68 -4.57
N GLU A 970 -10.90 -43.57 -5.02
CA GLU A 970 -9.74 -42.91 -4.43
C GLU A 970 -9.94 -41.39 -4.58
N VAL A 971 -9.53 -40.62 -3.56
CA VAL A 971 -9.52 -39.15 -3.58
C VAL A 971 -8.10 -38.63 -3.45
N LYS A 972 -7.81 -37.58 -4.21
CA LYS A 972 -6.65 -36.71 -4.00
C LYS A 972 -7.17 -35.38 -3.49
N VAL A 973 -6.80 -35.03 -2.27
CA VAL A 973 -7.23 -33.80 -1.60
C VAL A 973 -6.12 -32.77 -1.75
N PRO A 974 -6.26 -31.76 -2.63
CA PRO A 974 -5.36 -30.62 -2.64
C PRO A 974 -5.65 -29.74 -1.42
N VAL A 975 -4.59 -29.34 -0.71
CA VAL A 975 -4.67 -28.46 0.47
C VAL A 975 -3.67 -27.33 0.29
N ILE A 976 -4.06 -26.12 0.64
CA ILE A 976 -3.19 -24.95 0.65
C ILE A 976 -2.81 -24.67 2.11
N ALA A 977 -1.51 -24.61 2.39
CA ALA A 977 -0.98 -24.01 3.61
C ALA A 977 -0.66 -22.54 3.32
N TYR A 978 -1.19 -21.62 4.12
CA TYR A 978 -0.88 -20.19 4.06
C TYR A 978 0.08 -19.82 5.21
N PHE A 979 1.03 -18.93 4.96
CA PHE A 979 2.03 -18.50 5.94
C PHE A 979 1.96 -16.99 6.22
N ALA A 980 2.47 -16.56 7.36
CA ALA A 980 2.41 -15.17 7.83
C ALA A 980 3.19 -14.15 6.97
N ASP A 981 4.10 -14.60 6.10
CA ASP A 981 4.79 -13.78 5.10
C ASP A 981 3.95 -13.55 3.82
N GLY A 982 2.74 -14.11 3.76
CA GLY A 982 1.86 -14.08 2.59
C GLY A 982 2.19 -15.13 1.52
N SER A 983 3.16 -16.02 1.76
CA SER A 983 3.42 -17.16 0.89
C SER A 983 2.44 -18.30 1.14
N SER A 984 2.36 -19.24 0.19
CA SER A 984 1.55 -20.46 0.37
C SER A 984 2.15 -21.67 -0.36
N ALA A 985 1.93 -22.85 0.21
CA ALA A 985 2.38 -24.13 -0.33
C ALA A 985 1.17 -25.02 -0.66
N LYS A 986 1.18 -25.67 -1.84
CA LYS A 986 0.16 -26.67 -2.20
C LYS A 986 0.63 -28.07 -1.84
N LEU A 987 -0.17 -28.72 -0.99
CA LEU A 987 0.01 -30.09 -0.51
C LEU A 987 -1.03 -31.00 -1.18
N THR A 988 -0.83 -32.31 -1.13
CA THR A 988 -1.84 -33.28 -1.61
C THR A 988 -1.85 -34.53 -0.73
N ALA A 989 -2.99 -34.83 -0.12
CA ALA A 989 -3.23 -36.13 0.52
C ALA A 989 -3.88 -37.09 -0.47
N SER A 990 -3.58 -38.39 -0.39
CA SER A 990 -4.22 -39.43 -1.21
C SER A 990 -4.79 -40.54 -0.34
N VAL A 991 -6.10 -40.82 -0.46
CA VAL A 991 -6.82 -41.82 0.34
C VAL A 991 -7.69 -42.67 -0.58
N ARG A 992 -7.64 -44.01 -0.42
CA ARG A 992 -8.46 -44.97 -1.20
C ARG A 992 -9.47 -45.69 -0.31
N VAL A 993 -10.57 -46.17 -0.89
CA VAL A 993 -11.50 -47.07 -0.18
C VAL A 993 -10.88 -48.47 -0.07
N SER A 994 -11.03 -49.11 1.10
CA SER A 994 -10.51 -50.46 1.37
C SER A 994 -11.44 -51.54 0.82
N THR A 995 -10.87 -52.65 0.35
CA THR A 995 -11.63 -53.83 -0.04
C THR A 995 -12.14 -54.60 1.18
N SER A 996 -13.14 -55.47 0.98
CA SER A 996 -13.63 -56.40 2.00
C SER A 996 -12.59 -57.45 2.45
N SER A 997 -11.46 -57.56 1.74
CA SER A 997 -10.31 -58.42 2.07
C SER A 997 -9.22 -57.71 2.87
N ALA A 998 -9.43 -56.43 3.25
CA ALA A 998 -8.46 -55.64 3.99
C ALA A 998 -8.22 -56.21 5.41
N LEU A 999 -7.00 -56.07 5.92
CA LEU A 999 -6.65 -56.53 7.27
C LEU A 999 -7.47 -55.84 8.36
N SER A 1000 -7.84 -54.56 8.19
CA SER A 1000 -8.79 -53.93 9.11
C SER A 1000 -10.13 -54.68 9.13
N ALA A 1001 -10.72 -55.04 7.99
CA ALA A 1001 -12.00 -55.77 7.95
C ALA A 1001 -11.94 -57.19 8.57
N ALA A 1002 -10.76 -57.78 8.73
CA ALA A 1002 -10.55 -59.07 9.38
C ALA A 1002 -10.25 -59.00 10.88
N HIS A 1003 -10.01 -57.81 11.43
CA HIS A 1003 -9.63 -57.58 12.82
C HIS A 1003 -10.60 -56.60 13.52
N SER A 1004 -10.59 -56.59 14.85
CA SER A 1004 -11.42 -55.69 15.66
C SER A 1004 -10.72 -55.37 16.99
N PRO A 1005 -9.59 -54.63 16.95
CA PRO A 1005 -8.94 -54.16 18.16
C PRO A 1005 -9.84 -53.18 18.93
N SER A 1006 -9.67 -53.08 20.23
CA SER A 1006 -10.45 -52.17 21.08
C SER A 1006 -9.69 -51.80 22.35
N TYR A 1007 -10.13 -50.76 23.04
CA TYR A 1007 -9.65 -50.44 24.38
C TYR A 1007 -10.67 -50.86 25.45
N ALA A 1008 -10.26 -50.72 26.71
CA ALA A 1008 -11.13 -50.84 27.86
C ALA A 1008 -11.36 -49.45 28.44
N ASP A 1009 -12.58 -49.15 28.86
CA ASP A 1009 -12.84 -47.97 29.69
C ASP A 1009 -12.05 -48.09 30.99
N VAL A 1010 -11.37 -47.01 31.37
CA VAL A 1010 -10.51 -46.96 32.55
C VAL A 1010 -10.85 -45.75 33.42
N SER A 1011 -10.45 -45.79 34.69
CA SER A 1011 -10.55 -44.62 35.57
C SER A 1011 -9.24 -44.40 36.31
N ALA A 1012 -8.87 -43.13 36.47
CA ALA A 1012 -7.69 -42.69 37.21
C ALA A 1012 -8.05 -41.45 38.04
N ALA A 1013 -7.28 -41.16 39.08
CA ALA A 1013 -7.45 -39.90 39.82
C ALA A 1013 -6.97 -38.70 38.98
N PRO A 1014 -7.50 -37.49 39.18
CA PRO A 1014 -6.91 -36.25 38.66
C PRO A 1014 -5.42 -36.17 39.00
N GLY A 1015 -4.60 -35.68 38.05
CA GLY A 1015 -3.14 -35.67 38.14
C GLY A 1015 -2.48 -37.06 38.01
N GLY A 1016 -3.26 -38.12 37.85
CA GLY A 1016 -2.79 -39.50 37.77
C GLY A 1016 -2.56 -40.00 36.34
N THR A 1017 -1.73 -41.04 36.20
CA THR A 1017 -1.51 -41.76 34.94
C THR A 1017 -2.42 -42.99 34.83
N ALA A 1018 -3.22 -43.06 33.77
CA ALA A 1018 -3.85 -44.30 33.32
C ALA A 1018 -2.95 -45.02 32.30
N THR A 1019 -2.94 -46.36 32.31
CA THR A 1019 -2.31 -47.18 31.27
C THR A 1019 -3.35 -48.13 30.70
N VAL A 1020 -3.68 -47.98 29.42
CA VAL A 1020 -4.72 -48.77 28.75
C VAL A 1020 -4.06 -49.75 27.80
N LYS A 1021 -4.31 -51.04 27.99
CA LYS A 1021 -3.83 -52.09 27.09
C LYS A 1021 -4.85 -52.32 25.98
N LEU A 1022 -4.36 -52.49 24.76
CA LEU A 1022 -5.15 -52.94 23.63
C LEU A 1022 -5.79 -54.31 23.93
N ARG A 1023 -7.05 -54.50 23.52
CA ARG A 1023 -7.79 -55.77 23.51
C ARG A 1023 -7.91 -56.26 22.06
N GLY A 1024 -7.94 -57.59 21.92
CA GLY A 1024 -7.87 -58.26 20.61
C GLY A 1024 -6.43 -58.48 20.15
N SER A 1025 -6.27 -59.21 19.05
CA SER A 1025 -4.97 -59.43 18.39
C SER A 1025 -4.91 -58.66 17.07
N VAL A 1026 -3.75 -58.06 16.79
CA VAL A 1026 -3.42 -57.41 15.52
C VAL A 1026 -2.30 -58.18 14.81
N PRO A 1027 -2.23 -58.17 13.46
CA PRO A 1027 -1.18 -58.85 12.72
C PRO A 1027 0.17 -58.12 12.82
N ALA A 1028 1.25 -58.82 12.45
CA ALA A 1028 2.59 -58.23 12.41
C ALA A 1028 2.66 -57.08 11.38
N GLY A 1029 3.37 -56.01 11.73
CA GLY A 1029 3.46 -54.80 10.91
C GLY A 1029 2.33 -53.79 11.14
N THR A 1030 1.34 -54.08 11.99
CA THR A 1030 0.39 -53.07 12.47
C THR A 1030 1.10 -52.01 13.32
N THR A 1031 0.69 -50.76 13.15
CA THR A 1031 1.22 -49.58 13.85
C THR A 1031 0.10 -48.71 14.42
N PHE A 1032 0.42 -47.96 15.48
CA PHE A 1032 -0.55 -47.13 16.21
C PHE A 1032 -0.10 -45.67 16.31
N ALA A 1033 -1.05 -44.75 16.18
CA ALA A 1033 -0.86 -43.32 16.37
C ALA A 1033 -2.07 -42.69 17.08
N VAL A 1034 -1.83 -41.80 18.04
CA VAL A 1034 -2.89 -40.92 18.57
C VAL A 1034 -3.23 -39.91 17.48
N VAL A 1035 -4.52 -39.75 17.17
CA VAL A 1035 -5.02 -38.77 16.19
C VAL A 1035 -5.89 -37.69 16.85
N ASP A 1036 -6.50 -38.00 18.00
CA ASP A 1036 -7.08 -37.02 18.93
C ASP A 1036 -6.77 -37.42 20.38
N GLY A 1037 -6.35 -36.46 21.20
CA GLY A 1037 -6.10 -36.63 22.62
C GLY A 1037 -7.35 -36.48 23.50
N GLY A 1038 -8.51 -36.15 22.94
CA GLY A 1038 -9.75 -35.96 23.71
C GLY A 1038 -9.69 -34.76 24.65
N GLY A 1039 -8.95 -33.71 24.26
CA GLY A 1039 -8.63 -32.56 25.11
C GLY A 1039 -7.46 -32.74 26.08
N LEU A 1040 -6.89 -33.96 26.19
CA LEU A 1040 -5.73 -34.22 27.05
C LEU A 1040 -4.41 -33.90 26.33
N ARG A 1041 -3.51 -33.17 27.00
CA ARG A 1041 -2.20 -32.78 26.45
C ARG A 1041 -1.16 -33.91 26.44
N ASN A 1042 -1.24 -34.82 27.42
CA ASN A 1042 -0.24 -35.85 27.67
C ASN A 1042 -0.80 -37.24 27.35
N VAL A 1043 -0.88 -37.55 26.06
CA VAL A 1043 -1.37 -38.85 25.54
C VAL A 1043 -0.27 -39.50 24.69
N GLY A 1044 0.28 -40.61 25.16
CA GLY A 1044 1.23 -41.43 24.40
C GLY A 1044 0.62 -42.76 24.00
N VAL A 1045 0.93 -43.24 22.78
CA VAL A 1045 0.68 -44.63 22.37
C VAL A 1045 2.00 -45.30 22.01
N ASP A 1046 2.18 -46.53 22.47
CA ASP A 1046 3.26 -47.39 22.00
C ASP A 1046 2.98 -47.82 20.55
N LYS A 1047 3.87 -47.44 19.64
CA LYS A 1047 3.65 -47.55 18.19
C LYS A 1047 3.53 -48.99 17.66
N GLN A 1048 3.91 -50.01 18.44
CA GLN A 1048 3.90 -51.42 18.03
C GLN A 1048 2.83 -52.25 18.75
N THR A 1049 2.58 -51.96 20.04
CA THR A 1049 1.67 -52.74 20.89
C THR A 1049 0.31 -52.08 21.09
N GLY A 1050 0.16 -50.81 20.74
CA GLY A 1050 -1.05 -50.03 20.99
C GLY A 1050 -1.29 -49.74 22.48
N ALA A 1051 -0.31 -49.95 23.36
CA ALA A 1051 -0.47 -49.60 24.77
C ALA A 1051 -0.52 -48.06 24.92
N LEU A 1052 -1.62 -47.55 25.47
CA LEU A 1052 -1.79 -46.13 25.78
C LEU A 1052 -1.25 -45.80 27.18
N LYS A 1053 -0.54 -44.68 27.29
CA LYS A 1053 -0.25 -43.99 28.55
C LYS A 1053 -0.92 -42.62 28.49
N ILE A 1054 -1.85 -42.38 29.40
CA ILE A 1054 -2.67 -41.17 29.44
C ILE A 1054 -2.48 -40.51 30.80
N GLU A 1055 -2.13 -39.23 30.84
CA GLU A 1055 -2.02 -38.45 32.09
C GLU A 1055 -3.20 -37.48 32.18
N LEU A 1056 -4.01 -37.63 33.23
CA LEU A 1056 -5.09 -36.69 33.54
C LEU A 1056 -4.50 -35.42 34.18
N PRO A 1057 -5.00 -34.22 33.85
CA PRO A 1057 -4.60 -33.00 34.53
C PRO A 1057 -5.06 -33.00 36.00
N ALA A 1058 -4.43 -32.19 36.85
CA ALA A 1058 -4.71 -32.16 38.30
C ALA A 1058 -6.11 -31.62 38.63
N ASP A 1059 -6.66 -30.80 37.74
CA ASP A 1059 -7.99 -30.21 37.74
C ASP A 1059 -8.99 -30.96 36.83
N ALA A 1060 -8.70 -32.21 36.45
CA ALA A 1060 -9.57 -33.02 35.61
C ALA A 1060 -11.00 -33.12 36.19
N GLN A 1061 -12.00 -32.84 35.36
CA GLN A 1061 -13.39 -32.78 35.79
C GLN A 1061 -13.88 -34.18 36.18
N LEU A 1062 -14.19 -34.36 37.46
CA LEU A 1062 -14.62 -35.63 38.03
C LEU A 1062 -15.85 -36.20 37.31
N ASP A 1063 -15.86 -37.53 37.17
CA ASP A 1063 -16.85 -38.35 36.47
C ASP A 1063 -17.09 -37.98 34.99
N THR A 1064 -16.24 -37.14 34.40
CA THR A 1064 -16.28 -36.76 32.97
C THR A 1064 -15.36 -37.68 32.15
N PRO A 1065 -15.84 -38.30 31.04
CA PRO A 1065 -15.02 -39.17 30.20
C PRO A 1065 -14.24 -38.38 29.14
N TYR A 1066 -12.91 -38.49 29.18
CA TYR A 1066 -12.03 -38.02 28.12
C TYR A 1066 -11.88 -39.13 27.07
N THR A 1067 -12.21 -38.83 25.81
CA THR A 1067 -12.21 -39.82 24.71
C THR A 1067 -10.99 -39.62 23.82
N VAL A 1068 -9.97 -40.46 23.99
CA VAL A 1068 -8.78 -40.49 23.12
C VAL A 1068 -9.10 -41.28 21.86
N THR A 1069 -8.77 -40.76 20.67
CA THR A 1069 -8.90 -41.49 19.40
C THR A 1069 -7.54 -41.94 18.90
N VAL A 1070 -7.40 -43.25 18.67
CA VAL A 1070 -6.17 -43.89 18.18
C VAL A 1070 -6.45 -44.50 16.82
N ARG A 1071 -5.62 -44.17 15.83
CA ARG A 1071 -5.64 -44.81 14.53
C ARG A 1071 -4.77 -46.06 14.54
N VAL A 1072 -5.32 -47.15 14.03
CA VAL A 1072 -4.63 -48.41 13.73
C VAL A 1072 -4.31 -48.43 12.23
N ARG A 1073 -3.05 -48.68 11.86
CA ARG A 1073 -2.61 -48.83 10.47
C ARG A 1073 -1.98 -50.20 10.27
N TYR A 1074 -2.60 -51.00 9.42
CA TYR A 1074 -2.19 -52.37 9.10
C TYR A 1074 -1.17 -52.41 7.96
N ALA A 1075 -0.48 -53.55 7.81
CA ALA A 1075 0.62 -53.74 6.86
C ALA A 1075 0.21 -53.69 5.37
N ASP A 1076 -1.07 -53.83 5.06
CA ASP A 1076 -1.64 -53.69 3.70
C ASP A 1076 -2.00 -52.22 3.34
N GLY A 1077 -1.78 -51.29 4.28
CA GLY A 1077 -2.18 -49.88 4.19
C GLY A 1077 -3.62 -49.62 4.64
N SER A 1078 -4.38 -50.65 5.01
CA SER A 1078 -5.71 -50.46 5.58
C SER A 1078 -5.64 -49.86 6.97
N THR A 1079 -6.68 -49.12 7.33
CA THR A 1079 -6.76 -48.37 8.59
C THR A 1079 -8.15 -48.44 9.19
N GLU A 1080 -8.21 -48.16 10.48
CA GLU A 1080 -9.41 -47.84 11.23
C GLU A 1080 -9.03 -46.96 12.42
N GLU A 1081 -10.03 -46.38 13.09
CA GLU A 1081 -9.84 -45.65 14.34
C GLU A 1081 -10.64 -46.32 15.45
N ILE A 1082 -10.05 -46.34 16.64
CA ILE A 1082 -10.62 -46.91 17.85
C ILE A 1082 -10.45 -45.93 18.99
N THR A 1083 -11.47 -45.81 19.84
CA THR A 1083 -11.48 -44.88 20.96
C THR A 1083 -11.13 -45.56 22.28
N ALA A 1084 -10.54 -44.80 23.19
CA ALA A 1084 -10.33 -45.17 24.59
C ALA A 1084 -10.93 -44.10 25.50
N GLN A 1085 -11.84 -44.49 26.39
CA GLN A 1085 -12.37 -43.57 27.39
C GLN A 1085 -11.60 -43.70 28.71
N VAL A 1086 -11.16 -42.56 29.24
CA VAL A 1086 -10.65 -42.44 30.61
C VAL A 1086 -11.49 -41.44 31.40
N THR A 1087 -12.02 -41.89 32.53
CA THR A 1087 -12.84 -41.06 33.42
C THR A 1087 -12.04 -40.64 34.65
N ALA A 1088 -12.09 -39.36 35.01
CA ALA A 1088 -11.52 -38.87 36.26
C ALA A 1088 -12.35 -39.41 37.44
N ALA A 1089 -11.78 -40.33 38.23
CA ALA A 1089 -12.52 -41.10 39.23
C ALA A 1089 -12.87 -40.28 40.47
N SER A 1090 -14.16 -40.19 40.82
CA SER A 1090 -14.61 -39.59 42.09
C SER A 1090 -14.81 -40.61 43.23
N GLU A 1091 -14.71 -40.14 44.47
CA GLU A 1091 -15.16 -40.86 45.65
C GLU A 1091 -16.70 -40.94 45.71
N ALA A 1092 -17.41 -39.89 45.27
CA ALA A 1092 -18.87 -39.89 45.18
C ALA A 1092 -19.41 -41.04 44.32
N ALA A 1093 -18.81 -41.32 43.15
CA ALA A 1093 -19.22 -42.43 42.30
C ALA A 1093 -19.13 -43.78 43.04
N ARG A 1094 -18.04 -43.99 43.79
CA ARG A 1094 -17.74 -45.22 44.53
C ARG A 1094 -18.52 -45.39 45.84
N PHE A 1095 -19.07 -44.31 46.40
CA PHE A 1095 -19.84 -44.36 47.64
C PHE A 1095 -21.24 -44.99 47.45
N ILE A 1096 -21.52 -46.09 48.16
CA ILE A 1096 -22.83 -46.74 48.21
C ILE A 1096 -23.47 -46.46 49.59
N PRO A 1097 -24.53 -45.63 49.68
CA PRO A 1097 -25.17 -45.32 50.95
C PRO A 1097 -25.94 -46.53 51.52
N ARG A 1098 -26.02 -46.59 52.86
CA ARG A 1098 -26.92 -47.50 53.59
C ARG A 1098 -28.08 -46.70 54.20
N ALA A 1099 -29.06 -46.35 53.38
CA ALA A 1099 -30.31 -45.76 53.86
C ALA A 1099 -31.29 -46.88 54.26
N ALA A 1100 -31.82 -46.80 55.48
CA ALA A 1100 -32.95 -47.61 55.93
C ALA A 1100 -34.20 -46.71 55.99
N GLY A 1101 -35.35 -47.26 55.62
CA GLY A 1101 -36.64 -46.58 55.80
C GLY A 1101 -37.03 -46.52 57.28
N VAL A 1102 -37.66 -45.42 57.68
CA VAL A 1102 -38.03 -45.12 59.07
C VAL A 1102 -39.53 -44.86 59.14
N THR A 1103 -40.23 -45.37 60.15
CA THR A 1103 -41.64 -45.01 60.42
C THR A 1103 -41.69 -43.88 61.45
N ALA A 1104 -42.55 -42.89 61.23
CA ALA A 1104 -42.76 -41.75 62.12
C ALA A 1104 -44.25 -41.62 62.44
N GLU A 1105 -44.60 -41.66 63.73
CA GLU A 1105 -46.00 -41.48 64.13
C GLU A 1105 -46.46 -40.03 63.99
N ILE A 1106 -47.71 -39.82 63.59
CA ILE A 1106 -48.31 -38.49 63.42
C ILE A 1106 -48.26 -37.72 64.75
N GLY A 1107 -47.50 -36.62 64.79
CA GLY A 1107 -47.28 -35.83 66.00
C GLY A 1107 -46.03 -36.21 66.80
N GLU A 1108 -45.33 -37.31 66.51
CA GLU A 1108 -44.05 -37.68 67.12
C GLU A 1108 -42.86 -37.48 66.16
N ALA A 1109 -41.64 -37.54 66.69
CA ALA A 1109 -40.42 -37.32 65.92
C ALA A 1109 -39.60 -38.62 65.82
N ALA A 1110 -39.41 -39.12 64.61
CA ALA A 1110 -38.54 -40.27 64.37
C ALA A 1110 -37.14 -39.80 63.96
N THR A 1111 -36.10 -40.48 64.47
CA THR A 1111 -34.69 -40.11 64.27
C THR A 1111 -33.89 -41.30 63.77
N VAL A 1112 -33.01 -41.07 62.79
CA VAL A 1112 -32.09 -42.08 62.24
C VAL A 1112 -30.66 -41.53 62.15
N ARG A 1113 -29.68 -42.36 62.51
CA ARG A 1113 -28.26 -42.05 62.25
C ARG A 1113 -27.97 -42.27 60.78
N THR A 1114 -27.67 -41.20 60.07
CA THR A 1114 -27.43 -41.22 58.63
C THR A 1114 -26.17 -42.02 58.25
N GLY A 1115 -25.14 -42.02 59.10
CA GLY A 1115 -23.85 -42.66 58.83
C GLY A 1115 -23.02 -41.94 57.76
N LEU A 1116 -23.39 -40.71 57.40
CA LEU A 1116 -22.67 -39.88 56.44
C LEU A 1116 -21.51 -39.15 57.10
N ASN A 1117 -20.61 -38.58 56.29
CA ASN A 1117 -19.46 -37.82 56.80
C ASN A 1117 -19.90 -36.45 57.38
N HIS A 1118 -19.01 -35.81 58.14
CA HIS A 1118 -19.27 -34.49 58.75
C HIS A 1118 -19.44 -33.34 57.74
N ASN A 1119 -19.27 -33.58 56.44
CA ASN A 1119 -19.52 -32.63 55.36
C ASN A 1119 -20.89 -32.83 54.69
N ALA A 1120 -21.68 -33.81 55.14
CA ALA A 1120 -23.08 -33.91 54.79
C ALA A 1120 -23.88 -32.68 55.28
N LYS A 1121 -24.82 -32.26 54.45
CA LYS A 1121 -25.81 -31.22 54.72
C LYS A 1121 -27.17 -31.67 54.20
N LEU A 1122 -28.23 -31.21 54.85
CA LEU A 1122 -29.57 -31.27 54.27
C LEU A 1122 -29.59 -30.39 53.01
N ALA A 1123 -30.11 -30.91 51.90
CA ALA A 1123 -30.39 -30.10 50.71
C ALA A 1123 -31.78 -29.44 50.84
N GLU A 1124 -32.00 -28.34 50.14
CA GLU A 1124 -33.34 -27.72 50.06
C GLU A 1124 -34.28 -28.62 49.27
N PHE A 1125 -35.48 -28.85 49.83
CA PHE A 1125 -36.52 -29.70 49.26
C PHE A 1125 -37.87 -29.34 49.88
N ASP A 1126 -38.96 -29.71 49.19
CA ASP A 1126 -40.31 -29.60 49.73
C ASP A 1126 -40.56 -30.68 50.80
N HIS A 1127 -41.10 -30.25 51.93
CA HIS A 1127 -41.46 -31.10 53.06
C HIS A 1127 -42.73 -30.59 53.77
N ASP A 1128 -43.71 -30.08 53.01
CA ASP A 1128 -44.99 -29.59 53.53
C ASP A 1128 -45.66 -30.58 54.49
N GLY A 1129 -46.13 -30.08 55.63
CA GLY A 1129 -46.66 -30.88 56.75
C GLY A 1129 -45.62 -31.56 57.64
N TRP A 1130 -44.33 -31.60 57.25
CA TRP A 1130 -43.26 -32.23 58.04
C TRP A 1130 -42.29 -31.20 58.64
N GLN A 1131 -41.90 -31.45 59.89
CA GLN A 1131 -40.76 -30.79 60.54
C GLN A 1131 -39.52 -31.67 60.39
N VAL A 1132 -38.48 -31.15 59.74
CA VAL A 1132 -37.25 -31.90 59.44
C VAL A 1132 -36.04 -31.18 60.05
N PHE A 1133 -35.16 -31.93 60.71
CA PHE A 1133 -33.96 -31.40 61.35
C PHE A 1133 -32.79 -32.37 61.20
N TYR A 1134 -31.59 -31.83 60.92
CA TYR A 1134 -30.36 -32.61 60.83
C TYR A 1134 -29.31 -32.07 61.80
N ASP A 1135 -28.94 -32.88 62.79
CA ASP A 1135 -27.82 -32.57 63.68
C ASP A 1135 -26.50 -32.99 63.03
N ARG A 1136 -25.73 -32.00 62.59
CA ARG A 1136 -24.40 -32.19 61.99
C ARG A 1136 -23.33 -32.64 62.99
N ALA A 1137 -23.55 -32.51 64.31
CA ALA A 1137 -22.61 -32.96 65.34
C ALA A 1137 -22.76 -34.45 65.68
N THR A 1138 -23.98 -34.97 65.68
CA THR A 1138 -24.26 -36.41 65.94
C THR A 1138 -24.48 -37.24 64.67
N GLY A 1139 -24.77 -36.59 63.53
CA GLY A 1139 -25.13 -37.25 62.28
C GLY A 1139 -26.57 -37.78 62.25
N GLU A 1140 -27.40 -37.35 63.20
CA GLU A 1140 -28.80 -37.76 63.36
C GLU A 1140 -29.73 -36.89 62.51
N LEU A 1141 -30.57 -37.54 61.73
CA LEU A 1141 -31.62 -36.93 60.92
C LEU A 1141 -32.97 -37.26 61.54
N THR A 1142 -33.75 -36.23 61.83
CA THR A 1142 -35.05 -36.31 62.49
C THR A 1142 -36.14 -35.77 61.57
N ALA A 1143 -37.25 -36.49 61.47
CA ALA A 1143 -38.46 -36.02 60.79
C ALA A 1143 -39.71 -36.28 61.64
N LYS A 1144 -40.63 -35.33 61.63
CA LYS A 1144 -41.89 -35.35 62.38
C LYS A 1144 -43.05 -34.92 61.48
N PRO A 1145 -44.02 -35.80 61.17
CA PRO A 1145 -45.24 -35.41 60.47
C PRO A 1145 -46.19 -34.66 61.43
N ASN A 1146 -46.86 -33.62 60.93
CA ASN A 1146 -47.95 -32.93 61.63
C ASN A 1146 -49.30 -33.65 61.42
N SER A 1147 -50.38 -33.10 61.99
CA SER A 1147 -51.76 -33.62 61.90
C SER A 1147 -52.34 -33.70 60.49
N ASP A 1148 -51.72 -33.01 59.52
CA ASP A 1148 -52.29 -32.76 58.20
C ASP A 1148 -51.65 -33.69 57.15
N VAL A 1149 -50.58 -34.41 57.52
CA VAL A 1149 -49.92 -35.44 56.71
C VAL A 1149 -50.74 -36.73 56.72
N PRO A 1150 -51.20 -37.25 55.56
CA PRO A 1150 -51.91 -38.53 55.51
C PRO A 1150 -51.05 -39.72 55.92
N VAL A 1151 -51.63 -40.66 56.67
CA VAL A 1151 -51.02 -41.96 57.01
C VAL A 1151 -50.56 -42.69 55.73
N GLY A 1152 -49.34 -43.22 55.75
CA GLY A 1152 -48.69 -43.86 54.60
C GLY A 1152 -47.94 -42.91 53.66
N THR A 1153 -48.03 -41.59 53.85
CA THR A 1153 -47.19 -40.62 53.12
C THR A 1153 -45.71 -40.88 53.40
N VAL A 1154 -44.89 -40.91 52.34
CA VAL A 1154 -43.45 -41.11 52.42
C VAL A 1154 -42.71 -39.82 52.10
N LEU A 1155 -42.12 -39.18 53.11
CA LEU A 1155 -41.18 -38.09 52.93
C LEU A 1155 -39.81 -38.64 52.52
N LYS A 1156 -39.27 -38.17 51.40
CA LYS A 1156 -37.88 -38.42 50.98
C LYS A 1156 -37.00 -37.24 51.34
N VAL A 1157 -36.02 -37.45 52.22
CA VAL A 1157 -35.15 -36.39 52.74
C VAL A 1157 -33.77 -36.45 52.07
N PRO A 1158 -33.40 -35.48 51.21
CA PRO A 1158 -32.15 -35.49 50.45
C PRO A 1158 -30.98 -34.91 51.25
N MET A 1159 -30.00 -35.76 51.56
CA MET A 1159 -28.74 -35.37 52.19
C MET A 1159 -27.64 -35.22 51.14
N LYS A 1160 -27.13 -34.00 50.93
CA LYS A 1160 -25.97 -33.73 50.07
C LYS A 1160 -24.69 -33.98 50.85
N VAL A 1161 -23.92 -34.99 50.44
CA VAL A 1161 -22.58 -35.31 50.94
C VAL A 1161 -21.53 -34.66 50.04
N THR A 1162 -20.52 -34.04 50.64
CA THR A 1162 -19.27 -33.64 49.94
C THR A 1162 -18.12 -34.51 50.43
N PHE A 1163 -17.31 -35.01 49.50
CA PHE A 1163 -16.17 -35.89 49.76
C PHE A 1163 -14.85 -35.08 49.78
N PRO A 1164 -13.75 -35.62 50.35
CA PRO A 1164 -12.45 -34.95 50.39
C PRO A 1164 -11.87 -34.57 49.02
N ASP A 1165 -12.23 -35.29 47.96
CA ASP A 1165 -11.88 -34.97 46.56
C ASP A 1165 -12.70 -33.82 45.95
N GLY A 1166 -13.62 -33.23 46.72
CA GLY A 1166 -14.55 -32.18 46.27
C GLY A 1166 -15.80 -32.69 45.56
N SER A 1167 -15.89 -33.98 45.24
CA SER A 1167 -17.08 -34.57 44.63
C SER A 1167 -18.28 -34.53 45.57
N THR A 1168 -19.51 -34.58 45.03
CA THR A 1168 -20.73 -34.55 45.84
C THR A 1168 -21.76 -35.57 45.39
N LYS A 1169 -22.50 -36.15 46.35
CA LYS A 1169 -23.60 -37.10 46.10
C LYS A 1169 -24.81 -36.76 46.94
N ILE A 1170 -26.01 -36.93 46.43
CA ILE A 1170 -27.26 -36.86 47.21
C ILE A 1170 -27.65 -38.27 47.66
N VAL A 1171 -28.08 -38.39 48.92
CA VAL A 1171 -28.55 -39.63 49.54
C VAL A 1171 -29.94 -39.37 50.13
N GLU A 1172 -30.95 -40.10 49.67
CA GLU A 1172 -32.31 -39.97 50.20
C GLU A 1172 -32.52 -40.90 51.43
N TYR A 1173 -33.15 -40.35 52.47
CA TYR A 1173 -33.68 -41.14 53.61
C TYR A 1173 -35.20 -41.05 53.59
N ALA A 1174 -35.88 -42.19 53.67
CA ALA A 1174 -37.34 -42.27 53.59
C ALA A 1174 -37.98 -42.36 54.98
N PHE A 1175 -38.88 -41.43 55.30
CA PHE A 1175 -39.73 -41.45 56.49
C PHE A 1175 -41.19 -41.67 56.10
N THR A 1176 -41.85 -42.67 56.68
CA THR A 1176 -43.26 -43.01 56.39
C THR A 1176 -44.15 -42.64 57.57
N ALA A 1177 -45.20 -41.86 57.34
CA ALA A 1177 -46.16 -41.47 58.39
C ALA A 1177 -47.04 -42.66 58.83
N THR A 1178 -47.23 -42.83 60.14
CA THR A 1178 -48.06 -43.90 60.75
C THR A 1178 -49.00 -43.37 61.84
N ASP A 1179 -50.13 -44.05 62.07
CA ASP A 1179 -51.00 -43.79 63.23
C ASP A 1179 -50.34 -44.26 64.55
N SER A 1180 -50.64 -43.57 65.65
CA SER A 1180 -50.20 -43.98 66.99
C SER A 1180 -51.00 -45.14 67.58
N PRO A 1181 -50.35 -46.08 68.30
CA PRO A 1181 -50.99 -47.28 68.81
C PRO A 1181 -51.88 -47.01 70.05
N THR A 1182 -53.15 -47.42 69.96
CA THR A 1182 -54.05 -47.49 71.12
C THR A 1182 -53.57 -48.56 72.11
N PRO A 1183 -53.52 -48.31 73.43
CA PRO A 1183 -53.00 -49.26 74.41
C PRO A 1183 -53.86 -50.53 74.50
N ALA A 1184 -53.21 -51.69 74.47
CA ALA A 1184 -53.85 -52.99 74.30
C ALA A 1184 -54.62 -53.49 75.54
N ALA A 1185 -55.80 -54.08 75.29
CA ALA A 1185 -56.52 -54.90 76.27
C ALA A 1185 -56.11 -56.39 76.15
N LYS A 1186 -56.07 -57.08 77.30
CA LYS A 1186 -55.53 -58.45 77.44
C LYS A 1186 -56.34 -59.53 76.69
N GLN A 1187 -55.64 -60.55 76.19
CA GLN A 1187 -55.99 -61.95 76.51
C GLN A 1187 -54.80 -62.90 76.40
N ASN A 1188 -54.95 -64.09 77.01
CA ASN A 1188 -53.89 -65.09 77.16
C ASN A 1188 -53.88 -66.09 76.00
N GLY A 1189 -52.71 -66.65 75.64
CA GLY A 1189 -52.61 -67.77 74.71
C GLY A 1189 -51.23 -68.45 74.76
N THR A 1190 -51.17 -69.70 75.19
CA THR A 1190 -49.93 -70.48 75.33
C THR A 1190 -49.55 -71.28 74.09
N SER A 1191 -48.27 -71.67 74.06
CA SER A 1191 -47.68 -72.88 73.45
C SER A 1191 -47.14 -72.84 72.00
N SER A 1192 -45.87 -73.27 71.92
CA SER A 1192 -45.23 -74.16 70.93
C SER A 1192 -45.40 -73.96 69.42
N GLY A 1193 -44.28 -74.18 68.71
CA GLY A 1193 -44.31 -75.06 67.53
C GLY A 1193 -43.74 -74.49 66.24
N SER A 1194 -42.52 -74.90 65.92
CA SER A 1194 -41.78 -74.61 64.69
C SER A 1194 -42.54 -74.77 63.35
N SER A 1195 -42.08 -73.99 62.37
CA SER A 1195 -41.78 -74.38 60.97
C SER A 1195 -42.63 -73.82 59.80
N VAL A 1196 -41.86 -73.40 58.78
CA VAL A 1196 -42.12 -73.26 57.32
C VAL A 1196 -43.24 -72.36 56.74
N SER A 1197 -42.75 -71.32 56.05
CA SER A 1197 -43.14 -70.84 54.70
C SER A 1197 -44.54 -70.25 54.41
N ALA A 1198 -44.61 -68.92 54.53
CA ALA A 1198 -45.09 -68.01 53.47
C ALA A 1198 -44.48 -66.60 53.71
N GLY A 1199 -44.20 -65.74 52.73
CA GLY A 1199 -44.35 -65.89 51.27
C GLY A 1199 -43.87 -64.70 50.42
N TRP A 1200 -43.05 -63.78 50.96
CA TRP A 1200 -42.29 -62.71 50.25
C TRP A 1200 -43.02 -61.91 49.14
N ILE A 1201 -43.68 -60.79 49.50
CA ILE A 1201 -44.21 -59.80 48.53
C ILE A 1201 -43.55 -58.39 48.67
N ALA A 1202 -42.90 -58.09 49.79
CA ALA A 1202 -42.51 -56.71 50.16
C ALA A 1202 -41.21 -56.15 49.52
N VAL A 1203 -40.66 -56.74 48.46
CA VAL A 1203 -39.31 -56.39 47.93
C VAL A 1203 -39.33 -55.62 46.60
N VAL A 1204 -40.41 -55.69 45.82
CA VAL A 1204 -40.38 -55.23 44.40
C VAL A 1204 -40.44 -53.71 44.24
N LEU A 1205 -41.12 -52.97 45.11
CA LEU A 1205 -41.34 -51.52 44.95
C LEU A 1205 -40.11 -50.66 45.25
N GLY A 1206 -39.11 -51.17 45.98
CA GLY A 1206 -37.88 -50.44 46.26
C GLY A 1206 -36.91 -50.35 45.07
N LEU A 1207 -36.98 -51.28 44.11
CA LEU A 1207 -35.98 -51.41 43.05
C LEU A 1207 -36.24 -50.50 41.83
N LEU A 1208 -37.50 -50.13 41.58
CA LEU A 1208 -37.88 -49.31 40.42
C LEU A 1208 -37.50 -47.83 40.55
N ALA A 1209 -37.27 -47.34 41.78
CA ALA A 1209 -36.98 -45.92 42.02
C ALA A 1209 -35.57 -45.48 41.58
N MET A 1210 -34.60 -46.40 41.43
CA MET A 1210 -33.20 -46.04 41.10
C MET A 1210 -32.86 -46.01 39.60
N ILE A 1211 -33.77 -46.41 38.70
CA ILE A 1211 -33.51 -46.42 37.25
C ILE A 1211 -34.00 -45.14 36.56
N ALA A 1212 -35.03 -44.46 37.08
CA ALA A 1212 -35.62 -43.29 36.45
C ALA A 1212 -34.77 -42.00 36.57
N GLY A 1213 -33.93 -41.87 37.59
CA GLY A 1213 -33.28 -40.60 37.96
C GLY A 1213 -32.15 -40.13 37.03
N VAL A 1214 -31.51 -41.03 36.28
CA VAL A 1214 -30.30 -40.69 35.49
C VAL A 1214 -30.64 -40.24 34.07
N GLY A 1215 -31.80 -40.65 33.52
CA GLY A 1215 -32.15 -40.37 32.12
C GLY A 1215 -32.64 -38.95 31.83
N TRP A 1216 -33.32 -38.29 32.79
CA TRP A 1216 -34.03 -37.04 32.51
C TRP A 1216 -33.07 -35.86 32.24
N ALA A 1217 -31.99 -35.74 33.03
CA ALA A 1217 -31.04 -34.62 32.92
C ALA A 1217 -30.28 -34.59 31.58
N ALA A 1218 -30.10 -35.74 30.91
CA ALA A 1218 -29.41 -35.84 29.63
C ALA A 1218 -30.34 -35.62 28.40
N PHE A 1219 -31.66 -35.62 28.59
CA PHE A 1219 -32.63 -35.58 27.49
C PHE A 1219 -32.94 -34.16 27.01
N LEU A 1220 -32.97 -33.18 27.92
CA LEU A 1220 -33.54 -31.84 27.70
C LEU A 1220 -32.72 -30.87 26.80
N ASN A 1221 -31.68 -31.33 26.10
CA ASN A 1221 -30.86 -30.45 25.25
C ASN A 1221 -30.39 -31.06 23.90
N GLN A 1222 -30.80 -32.29 23.54
CA GLN A 1222 -30.34 -32.87 22.26
C GLN A 1222 -30.98 -32.23 21.03
N ASP A 1223 -32.25 -31.86 21.09
CA ASP A 1223 -32.99 -31.40 19.91
C ASP A 1223 -32.64 -29.95 19.50
N ALA A 1224 -32.28 -29.09 20.45
CA ALA A 1224 -31.78 -27.74 20.15
C ALA A 1224 -30.44 -27.78 19.39
N ILE A 1225 -29.53 -28.68 19.80
CA ILE A 1225 -28.22 -28.85 19.16
C ILE A 1225 -28.37 -29.51 17.77
N ARG A 1226 -29.24 -30.53 17.64
CA ARG A 1226 -29.57 -31.14 16.35
C ARG A 1226 -30.24 -30.16 15.38
N ALA A 1227 -31.04 -29.22 15.87
CA ALA A 1227 -31.64 -28.17 15.04
C ALA A 1227 -30.61 -27.21 14.46
N GLN A 1228 -29.57 -26.82 15.23
CA GLN A 1228 -28.49 -25.98 14.69
C GLN A 1228 -27.57 -26.74 13.72
N LEU A 1229 -27.17 -27.97 14.03
CA LEU A 1229 -26.25 -28.75 13.17
C LEU A 1229 -26.82 -28.98 11.76
N LYS A 1230 -28.13 -29.26 11.66
CA LYS A 1230 -28.82 -29.40 10.37
C LYS A 1230 -28.83 -28.13 9.51
N HIS A 1231 -28.59 -26.95 10.08
CA HIS A 1231 -28.51 -25.71 9.32
C HIS A 1231 -27.15 -25.52 8.62
N TYR A 1232 -26.12 -26.25 9.05
CA TYR A 1232 -24.75 -26.19 8.52
C TYR A 1232 -24.33 -27.42 7.68
N GLY A 1233 -25.23 -28.38 7.45
CA GLY A 1233 -25.00 -29.49 6.51
C GLY A 1233 -24.37 -30.75 7.10
N PHE A 1234 -24.66 -31.06 8.36
CA PHE A 1234 -24.36 -32.36 9.01
C PHE A 1234 -25.65 -33.09 9.40
#